data_AF-A0A3M7IR42-F1
#
_entry.id   AF-A0A3M7IR42-F1
#
_cell.length_a   1.000
_cell.length_b   1.000
_cell.length_c   1.000
_cell.angle_alpha   90.00
_cell.angle_beta   90.00
_cell.angle_gamma   90.00
#
_symmetry.space_group_name_H-M   'P 1'
#
loop_
_entity.id
_entity.type
_entity.pdbx_description
1 polymer ?
#
loop_
_entity_poly.entity_id
_entity_poly.type
_entity_poly.pdbx_seq_one_letter_code
_entity_poly.pdbx_strand_id
1 'polypeptide(L)'
;MRKAPARIPRPTNPGHGRYVYAYAHTRTSQVLYSLTRHLTPSQLSKQLPDLGANHADSKLRKDLWQPFFTLCLPETESGDRQGLHAFKKLREYRKLHELSWKPSPLLSKPWTEGEIEELKQRLNNRGGNKKESVYDLIKREKKKMRVREVQDQKANSIADLAAVLLEQEDLGALTGPMREAEKKELRQKEVAEMLDLAAKADAGGLQKLGEEVAQMQTRIEELPDGQEDAVTGLSKTKLKHELYKMNGRKLRMEFSVNAVRQARNAHERGAAPSQTTASPIHSSTMTGKKKGPSNAITEYAKQLRTLSHKGMHRGALRQLDEKIAATQQSLDDALNGATEDVDIEKLQSKLLLNKVTKYKMELAVEATEAAQKEERSTDLKDETPGIRVKAQEYKVQLLQQDVEDAQQRGNSERIEQVEDMLTGAKQSLEFLKSVEGLSEEEFQRVEQTSRQRTASTDEDLRRLEPADSPTQPKTAEGEQQAEAQQPVDPDWMTLLPSFPGRDPSHIPKRGPLKQQLRRLHSPVFTTEGVKVQWSNLLDLEYAAEWPANVSHERMGWTRYQAPQPRDTEAADLDISGFKQKQWRNRSANWVPAPEEAGEEAGELALEGKSRVVEENSRAEFVEGVKERVQRTLRARREEEERRKRAVKLGLSLDAGSEAPAEVRV
;
A
#
# COMPACT_ATOMS: atom_id res chain seq x y z
N MET A 1 3.86 -17.60 13.29
CA MET A 1 4.14 -17.45 11.84
C MET A 1 4.49 -16.00 11.59
N ARG A 2 5.51 -15.66 10.77
CA ARG A 2 5.65 -14.26 10.32
C ARG A 2 4.38 -13.94 9.52
N LYS A 3 3.50 -13.09 10.07
CA LYS A 3 2.28 -12.64 9.39
C LYS A 3 2.70 -12.21 7.99
N ALA A 4 2.07 -12.79 6.96
CA ALA A 4 2.35 -12.42 5.59
C ALA A 4 2.27 -10.89 5.48
N PRO A 5 3.28 -10.23 4.88
CA PRO A 5 3.34 -8.78 4.86
C PRO A 5 2.02 -8.24 4.31
N ALA A 6 1.51 -7.20 4.97
CA ALA A 6 0.22 -6.62 4.62
C ALA A 6 0.18 -6.31 3.12
N ARG A 7 -0.88 -6.76 2.44
CA ARG A 7 -0.99 -6.59 0.98
C ARG A 7 -0.89 -5.13 0.60
N ILE A 8 0.11 -4.80 -0.21
CA ILE A 8 0.23 -3.50 -0.86
C ILE A 8 -0.86 -3.46 -1.94
N PRO A 9 -1.75 -2.44 -1.93
CA PRO A 9 -2.77 -2.31 -2.95
C PRO A 9 -2.11 -2.15 -4.32
N ARG A 10 -2.69 -2.77 -5.35
CA ARG A 10 -2.28 -2.49 -6.74
C ARG A 10 -2.77 -1.08 -7.10
N PRO A 11 -1.96 -0.28 -7.80
CA PRO A 11 -2.42 1.00 -8.33
C PRO A 11 -3.62 0.77 -9.25
N THR A 12 -4.64 1.62 -9.14
CA THR A 12 -5.83 1.56 -10.01
C THR A 12 -5.53 2.09 -11.41
N ASN A 13 -4.66 3.10 -11.49
CA ASN A 13 -4.23 3.76 -12.71
C ASN A 13 -2.70 3.71 -12.79
N PRO A 14 -2.10 3.57 -13.99
CA PRO A 14 -0.65 3.68 -14.18
C PRO A 14 -0.13 5.01 -13.64
N GLY A 15 1.00 4.99 -12.92
CA GLY A 15 1.58 6.18 -12.29
C GLY A 15 0.92 6.61 -10.98
N HIS A 16 -0.15 5.93 -10.53
CA HIS A 16 -0.73 6.21 -9.23
C HIS A 16 0.18 5.66 -8.12
N GLY A 17 0.71 6.55 -7.27
CA GLY A 17 1.69 6.19 -6.25
C GLY A 17 3.12 6.56 -6.64
N ARG A 18 3.39 6.93 -7.90
CA ARG A 18 4.71 7.42 -8.33
C ARG A 18 5.16 8.66 -7.56
N TYR A 19 4.20 9.50 -7.20
CA TYR A 19 4.46 10.75 -6.49
C TYR A 19 3.65 10.78 -5.20
N VAL A 20 4.32 11.11 -4.11
CA VAL A 20 3.68 11.38 -2.82
C VAL A 20 3.97 12.82 -2.43
N TYR A 21 2.91 13.60 -2.26
CA TYR A 21 2.99 15.02 -1.93
C TYR A 21 2.70 15.21 -0.45
N ALA A 22 3.56 15.91 0.26
CA ALA A 22 3.31 16.38 1.60
C ALA A 22 3.03 17.89 1.58
N TYR A 23 2.10 18.34 2.42
CA TYR A 23 1.78 19.74 2.59
C TYR A 23 1.86 20.10 4.07
N ALA A 24 2.50 21.22 4.37
CA ALA A 24 2.62 21.73 5.72
C ALA A 24 1.69 22.93 5.91
N HIS A 25 1.05 22.99 7.06
CA HIS A 25 0.31 24.15 7.49
C HIS A 25 1.29 25.22 8.01
N THR A 26 1.29 26.39 7.36
CA THR A 26 2.23 27.50 7.63
C THR A 26 2.30 27.95 9.09
N ARG A 27 1.18 27.93 9.81
CA ARG A 27 1.11 28.37 11.23
C ARG A 27 1.26 27.27 12.28
N THR A 28 0.58 26.13 12.10
CA THR A 28 0.50 25.05 13.09
C THR A 28 1.52 23.94 12.85
N SER A 29 2.26 23.97 11.74
CA SER A 29 3.23 22.93 11.35
C SER A 29 2.62 21.53 11.21
N GLN A 30 1.30 21.43 11.07
CA GLN A 30 0.62 20.17 10.74
C GLN A 30 1.01 19.75 9.33
N VAL A 31 1.21 18.44 9.12
CA VAL A 31 1.57 17.89 7.81
C VAL A 31 0.45 17.02 7.27
N LEU A 32 0.13 17.11 5.99
CA LEU A 32 -0.86 16.29 5.29
C LEU A 32 -0.20 15.57 4.12
N TYR A 33 -0.57 14.31 3.90
CA TYR A 33 -0.08 13.53 2.77
C TYR A 33 -1.15 13.39 1.69
N SER A 34 -0.74 13.41 0.43
CA SER A 34 -1.63 13.25 -0.72
C SER A 34 -0.92 12.49 -1.83
N LEU A 35 -1.67 11.69 -2.59
CA LEU A 35 -1.19 11.09 -3.84
C LEU A 35 -1.45 12.01 -5.05
N THR A 36 -2.14 13.12 -4.85
CA THR A 36 -2.45 14.12 -5.88
C THR A 36 -1.80 15.46 -5.57
N ARG A 37 -1.34 16.14 -6.63
CA ARG A 37 -0.72 17.48 -6.62
C ARG A 37 -1.63 18.59 -6.07
N HIS A 38 -2.93 18.39 -6.13
CA HIS A 38 -3.90 19.32 -5.57
C HIS A 38 -4.44 18.77 -4.25
N LEU A 39 -4.52 19.64 -3.24
CA LEU A 39 -5.15 19.33 -1.96
C LEU A 39 -6.67 19.18 -2.17
N THR A 40 -7.19 17.96 -2.01
CA THR A 40 -8.63 17.69 -2.04
C THR A 40 -9.20 17.68 -0.61
N PRO A 41 -10.03 18.66 -0.21
CA PRO A 41 -10.45 18.81 1.19
C PRO A 41 -11.10 17.56 1.80
N SER A 42 -11.84 16.78 1.00
CA SER A 42 -12.63 15.62 1.45
C SER A 42 -11.78 14.43 1.90
N GLN A 43 -10.60 14.23 1.33
CA GLN A 43 -9.69 13.15 1.69
C GLN A 43 -8.75 13.54 2.83
N LEU A 44 -8.44 14.84 2.92
CA LEU A 44 -7.44 15.39 3.82
C LEU A 44 -7.99 15.73 5.20
N SER A 45 -9.24 16.19 5.29
CA SER A 45 -9.87 16.44 6.59
C SER A 45 -9.93 15.18 7.46
N LYS A 46 -10.00 14.00 6.83
CA LYS A 46 -9.99 12.69 7.51
C LYS A 46 -8.63 12.32 8.10
N GLN A 47 -7.56 13.03 7.76
CA GLN A 47 -6.22 12.79 8.32
C GLN A 47 -5.93 13.65 9.56
N LEU A 48 -6.71 14.71 9.80
CA LEU A 48 -6.53 15.56 10.96
C LEU A 48 -7.22 14.93 12.17
N PRO A 49 -6.53 14.76 13.32
CA PRO A 49 -7.16 14.27 14.53
C PRO A 49 -8.09 15.34 15.12
N ASP A 50 -9.10 14.92 15.86
CA ASP A 50 -9.93 15.84 16.63
C ASP A 50 -9.16 16.32 17.88
N LEU A 51 -8.69 17.56 17.82
CA LEU A 51 -7.98 18.23 18.91
C LEU A 51 -8.91 19.16 19.73
N GLY A 52 -10.22 19.09 19.47
CA GLY A 52 -11.27 19.90 20.08
C GLY A 52 -11.74 21.07 19.21
N ALA A 53 -12.87 21.67 19.63
CA ALA A 53 -13.67 22.61 18.84
C ALA A 53 -12.93 23.83 18.25
N ASN A 54 -11.81 24.25 18.84
CA ASN A 54 -11.05 25.43 18.38
C ASN A 54 -9.80 25.09 17.56
N HIS A 55 -9.52 23.80 17.38
CA HIS A 55 -8.28 23.31 16.76
C HIS A 55 -8.53 22.44 15.53
N ALA A 56 -9.78 22.07 15.29
CA ALA A 56 -10.22 21.45 14.05
C ALA A 56 -10.62 22.54 13.03
N ASP A 57 -9.93 22.60 11.90
CA ASP A 57 -10.35 23.43 10.78
C ASP A 57 -11.66 22.88 10.20
N SER A 58 -12.75 23.65 10.30
CA SER A 58 -14.04 23.27 9.70
C SER A 58 -13.96 23.15 8.17
N LYS A 59 -13.06 23.92 7.54
CA LYS A 59 -12.79 23.92 6.11
C LYS A 59 -11.32 24.14 5.83
N LEU A 60 -10.73 23.27 5.02
CA LEU A 60 -9.34 23.39 4.58
C LEU A 60 -9.14 24.68 3.76
N ARG A 61 -8.38 25.61 4.32
CA ARG A 61 -8.03 26.91 3.71
C ARG A 61 -6.77 26.80 2.86
N LYS A 62 -6.90 26.82 1.53
CA LYS A 62 -5.78 26.59 0.60
C LYS A 62 -4.58 27.51 0.81
N ASP A 63 -4.81 28.71 1.33
CA ASP A 63 -3.78 29.72 1.60
C ASP A 63 -2.85 29.37 2.76
N LEU A 64 -3.32 28.58 3.72
CA LEU A 64 -2.56 28.20 4.90
C LEU A 64 -1.69 26.96 4.68
N TRP A 65 -1.92 26.23 3.58
CA TRP A 65 -1.23 24.98 3.27
C TRP A 65 -0.28 25.18 2.10
N GLN A 66 0.99 24.87 2.35
CA GLN A 66 2.06 24.97 1.36
C GLN A 66 2.63 23.58 1.06
N PRO A 67 3.04 23.32 -0.20
CA PRO A 67 3.81 22.12 -0.51
C PRO A 67 5.06 22.06 0.36
N PHE A 68 5.27 20.92 1.01
CA PHE A 68 6.35 20.73 1.97
C PHE A 68 7.48 19.91 1.35
N PHE A 69 7.18 18.68 0.96
CA PHE A 69 8.07 17.88 0.13
C PHE A 69 7.27 17.07 -0.88
N THR A 70 7.93 16.69 -1.97
CA THR A 70 7.39 15.75 -2.96
C THR A 70 8.37 14.60 -3.09
N LEU A 71 7.90 13.40 -2.79
CA LEU A 71 8.63 12.16 -3.01
C LEU A 71 8.35 11.69 -4.44
N CYS A 72 9.39 11.58 -5.24
CA CYS A 72 9.38 11.11 -6.62
C CYS A 72 10.04 9.73 -6.69
N LEU A 73 9.28 8.73 -7.11
CA LEU A 73 9.75 7.35 -7.25
C LEU A 73 10.07 7.04 -8.70
N PRO A 74 10.92 6.02 -8.97
CA PRO A 74 11.29 5.64 -10.32
C PRO A 74 10.06 5.27 -11.15
N GLU A 75 10.13 5.50 -12.47
CA GLU A 75 9.08 5.18 -13.45
C GLU A 75 9.00 3.67 -13.72
N THR A 76 8.79 2.88 -12.66
CA THR A 76 8.65 1.44 -12.72
C THR A 76 7.36 1.03 -12.01
N GLU A 77 6.76 -0.10 -12.39
CA GLU A 77 5.57 -0.62 -11.69
C GLU A 77 5.86 -0.92 -10.21
N SER A 78 7.12 -1.25 -9.89
CA SER A 78 7.60 -1.42 -8.52
C SER A 78 7.60 -0.08 -7.79
N GLY A 79 8.07 1.00 -8.43
CA GLY A 79 8.06 2.36 -7.91
C GLY A 79 6.66 2.85 -7.53
N ASP A 80 5.66 2.64 -8.38
CA ASP A 80 4.26 2.99 -8.08
C ASP A 80 3.77 2.34 -6.78
N ARG A 81 4.07 1.05 -6.59
CA ARG A 81 3.68 0.30 -5.40
C ARG A 81 4.52 0.67 -4.18
N GLN A 82 5.79 1.00 -4.39
CA GLN A 82 6.68 1.52 -3.36
C GLN A 82 6.14 2.82 -2.78
N GLY A 83 5.60 3.71 -3.61
CA GLY A 83 4.99 4.95 -3.13
C GLY A 83 3.66 4.77 -2.47
N LEU A 84 2.82 3.84 -2.94
CA LEU A 84 1.60 3.47 -2.21
C LEU A 84 1.91 2.88 -0.83
N HIS A 85 2.98 2.08 -0.73
CA HIS A 85 3.48 1.57 0.54
C HIS A 85 3.97 2.72 1.44
N ALA A 86 4.83 3.60 0.91
CA ALA A 86 5.37 4.74 1.65
C ALA A 86 4.24 5.67 2.15
N PHE A 87 3.29 6.03 1.27
CA PHE A 87 2.12 6.83 1.62
C PHE A 87 1.29 6.21 2.74
N LYS A 88 1.09 4.89 2.70
CA LYS A 88 0.39 4.17 3.76
C LYS A 88 1.15 4.26 5.09
N LYS A 89 2.45 3.97 5.08
CA LYS A 89 3.30 3.99 6.28
C LYS A 89 3.42 5.39 6.88
N LEU A 90 3.63 6.43 6.08
CA LEU A 90 3.65 7.82 6.52
C LEU A 90 2.37 8.23 7.26
N ARG A 91 1.21 7.77 6.78
CA ARG A 91 -0.08 8.02 7.46
C ARG A 91 -0.22 7.22 8.75
N GLU A 92 0.30 6.01 8.80
CA GLU A 92 0.32 5.19 10.00
C GLU A 92 1.24 5.80 11.07
N TYR A 93 2.46 6.20 10.71
CA TYR A 93 3.40 6.87 11.62
C TYR A 93 2.88 8.20 12.13
N ARG A 94 2.33 9.05 11.26
CA ARG A 94 1.65 10.26 11.71
C ARG A 94 0.56 9.97 12.75
N LYS A 95 -0.30 8.97 12.50
CA LYS A 95 -1.35 8.61 13.45
C LYS A 95 -0.77 8.13 14.79
N LEU A 96 0.37 7.43 14.76
CA LEU A 96 1.09 7.02 15.97
C LEU A 96 1.70 8.22 16.71
N HIS A 97 2.27 9.19 16.00
CA HIS A 97 2.77 10.44 16.61
C HIS A 97 1.66 11.29 17.22
N GLU A 98 0.44 11.21 16.70
CA GLU A 98 -0.69 11.94 17.27
C GLU A 98 -1.32 11.22 18.47
N LEU A 99 -1.37 9.87 18.46
CA LEU A 99 -2.07 9.07 19.49
C LEU A 99 -1.17 8.55 20.61
N SER A 100 0.07 8.17 20.30
CA SER A 100 0.99 7.47 21.21
C SER A 100 2.27 8.26 21.49
N TRP A 101 2.17 9.59 21.59
CA TRP A 101 3.30 10.45 21.91
C TRP A 101 3.56 10.52 23.42
N LYS A 102 4.82 10.79 23.77
CA LYS A 102 5.26 11.04 25.15
C LYS A 102 5.37 12.54 25.37
N PRO A 103 4.78 13.10 26.44
CA PRO A 103 4.82 14.53 26.68
C PRO A 103 6.25 15.03 26.88
N SER A 104 6.60 16.13 26.20
CA SER A 104 7.87 16.81 26.42
C SER A 104 8.07 17.13 27.91
N PRO A 105 9.32 17.08 28.42
CA PRO A 105 9.64 17.49 29.78
C PRO A 105 9.06 18.85 30.17
N LEU A 106 8.91 19.78 29.20
CA LEU A 106 8.30 21.09 29.41
C LEU A 106 6.83 21.01 29.85
N LEU A 107 6.04 20.07 29.30
CA LEU A 107 4.65 19.85 29.70
C LEU A 107 4.55 19.20 31.08
N SER A 108 5.51 18.31 31.37
CA SER A 108 5.60 17.57 32.63
C SER A 108 6.11 18.43 33.78
N LYS A 109 6.89 19.49 33.49
CA LYS A 109 7.42 20.41 34.51
C LYS A 109 6.28 21.01 35.36
N PRO A 110 6.42 21.00 36.71
CA PRO A 110 5.52 21.75 37.57
C PRO A 110 5.71 23.27 37.35
N TRP A 111 4.63 24.03 37.51
CA TRP A 111 4.70 25.49 37.43
C TRP A 111 5.38 26.03 38.68
N THR A 112 6.21 27.06 38.51
CA THR A 112 6.90 27.72 39.62
C THR A 112 5.97 28.69 40.34
N GLU A 113 6.22 28.95 41.62
CA GLU A 113 5.37 29.83 42.44
C GLU A 113 5.26 31.24 41.85
N GLY A 114 6.34 31.78 41.30
CA GLY A 114 6.33 33.08 40.61
C GLY A 114 5.42 33.09 39.37
N GLU A 115 5.44 32.04 38.53
CA GLU A 115 4.54 31.94 37.38
C GLU A 115 3.07 31.83 37.81
N ILE A 116 2.82 31.15 38.94
CA ILE A 116 1.48 31.05 39.54
C ILE A 116 1.00 32.44 40.02
N GLU A 117 1.88 33.24 40.63
CA GLU A 117 1.58 34.62 41.03
C GLU A 117 1.33 35.55 39.84
N GLU A 118 2.11 35.45 38.77
CA GLU A 118 1.86 36.20 37.53
C GLU A 118 0.49 35.85 36.93
N LEU A 119 0.12 34.56 36.92
CA LEU A 119 -1.19 34.12 36.45
C LEU A 119 -2.32 34.63 37.37
N LYS A 120 -2.12 34.66 38.70
CA LYS A 120 -3.04 35.29 39.65
C LYS A 120 -3.25 36.77 39.32
N GLN A 121 -2.15 37.51 39.09
CA GLN A 121 -2.22 38.93 38.74
C GLN A 121 -2.94 39.14 37.39
N ARG A 122 -2.62 38.34 36.37
CA ARG A 122 -3.32 38.40 35.06
C ARG A 122 -4.82 38.12 35.17
N LEU A 123 -5.22 37.20 36.05
CA LEU A 123 -6.62 36.89 36.32
C LEU A 123 -7.33 38.07 37.01
N ASN A 124 -6.68 38.67 38.02
CA ASN A 124 -7.20 39.84 38.73
C ASN A 124 -7.35 41.05 37.78
N ASN A 125 -6.36 41.31 36.92
CA ASN A 125 -6.37 42.44 35.97
C ASN A 125 -7.48 42.34 34.92
N ARG A 126 -7.92 41.14 34.57
CA ARG A 126 -9.04 40.93 33.62
C ARG A 126 -10.42 41.15 34.23
N GLY A 127 -10.50 41.56 35.50
CA GLY A 127 -11.76 41.69 36.22
C GLY A 127 -12.39 40.32 36.48
N GLY A 128 -11.57 39.34 36.86
CA GLY A 128 -11.86 37.91 36.89
C GLY A 128 -13.30 37.52 37.22
N ASN A 129 -13.85 36.59 36.45
CA ASN A 129 -15.08 35.92 36.81
C ASN A 129 -14.83 35.12 38.10
N LYS A 130 -15.66 35.30 39.15
CA LYS A 130 -15.49 34.67 40.48
C LYS A 130 -15.35 33.13 40.46
N LYS A 131 -15.61 32.49 39.32
CA LYS A 131 -15.60 31.05 39.13
C LYS A 131 -14.33 30.47 38.52
N GLU A 132 -13.45 31.27 37.92
CA GLU A 132 -12.22 30.74 37.31
C GLU A 132 -11.06 30.74 38.33
N SER A 133 -10.42 29.58 38.52
CA SER A 133 -9.23 29.46 39.36
C SER A 133 -7.95 29.57 38.53
N VAL A 134 -6.83 29.93 39.17
CA VAL A 134 -5.49 29.94 38.58
C VAL A 134 -5.13 28.57 38.00
N TYR A 135 -5.58 27.50 38.66
CA TYR A 135 -5.37 26.14 38.19
C TYR A 135 -6.08 25.85 36.86
N ASP A 136 -7.22 26.49 36.58
CA ASP A 136 -7.92 26.36 35.30
C ASP A 136 -7.16 27.05 34.17
N LEU A 137 -6.54 28.21 34.46
CA LEU A 137 -5.63 28.88 33.53
C LEU A 137 -4.41 28.02 33.21
N ILE A 138 -3.76 27.46 34.23
CA ILE A 138 -2.63 26.54 34.08
C ILE A 138 -3.03 25.32 33.25
N LYS A 139 -4.18 24.71 33.58
CA LYS A 139 -4.72 23.56 32.84
C LYS A 139 -4.99 23.90 31.37
N ARG A 140 -5.53 25.09 31.09
CA ARG A 140 -5.77 25.58 29.73
C ARG A 140 -4.46 25.83 28.98
N GLU A 141 -3.46 26.40 29.63
CA GLU A 141 -2.16 26.66 29.01
C GLU A 141 -1.41 25.36 28.72
N LYS A 142 -1.38 24.42 29.67
CA LYS A 142 -0.87 23.05 29.44
C LYS A 142 -1.62 22.35 28.31
N LYS A 143 -2.95 22.51 28.21
CA LYS A 143 -3.75 21.96 27.11
C LYS A 143 -3.38 22.60 25.77
N LYS A 144 -3.19 23.93 25.70
CA LYS A 144 -2.73 24.61 24.47
C LYS A 144 -1.34 24.15 24.05
N MET A 145 -0.41 24.06 24.99
CA MET A 145 0.95 23.58 24.74
C MET A 145 0.92 22.15 24.21
N ARG A 146 0.12 21.27 24.83
CA ARG A 146 -0.12 19.92 24.34
C ARG A 146 -0.64 19.90 22.91
N VAL A 147 -1.67 20.69 22.63
CA VAL A 147 -2.25 20.75 21.28
C VAL A 147 -1.21 21.24 20.28
N ARG A 148 -0.42 22.26 20.62
CA ARG A 148 0.64 22.78 19.75
C ARG A 148 1.70 21.71 19.45
N GLU A 149 2.13 20.97 20.46
CA GLU A 149 3.12 19.89 20.31
C GLU A 149 2.58 18.75 19.44
N VAL A 150 1.31 18.36 19.63
CA VAL A 150 0.65 17.35 18.79
C VAL A 150 0.42 17.87 17.35
N GLN A 151 0.22 19.17 17.17
CA GLN A 151 0.06 19.76 15.83
C GLN A 151 1.39 19.86 15.08
N ASP A 152 2.51 20.07 15.78
CA ASP A 152 3.82 20.23 15.17
C ASP A 152 4.39 18.88 14.71
N GLN A 153 4.02 18.49 13.49
CA GLN A 153 4.39 17.20 12.90
C GLN A 153 5.44 17.35 11.80
N LYS A 154 6.01 18.55 11.61
CA LYS A 154 6.93 18.85 10.51
C LYS A 154 8.20 18.01 10.61
N ALA A 155 8.91 18.09 11.73
CA ALA A 155 10.14 17.31 11.96
C ALA A 155 9.86 15.79 11.95
N ASN A 156 8.80 15.36 12.64
CA ASN A 156 8.41 13.95 12.69
C ASN A 156 8.14 13.38 11.29
N SER A 157 7.43 14.12 10.42
CA SER A 157 7.13 13.64 9.07
C SER A 157 8.36 13.43 8.19
N ILE A 158 9.46 14.14 8.45
CA ILE A 158 10.73 13.99 7.74
C ILE A 158 11.47 12.77 8.25
N ALA A 159 11.57 12.63 9.56
CA ALA A 159 12.14 11.44 10.20
C ALA A 159 11.37 10.18 9.77
N ASP A 160 10.05 10.26 9.71
CA ASP A 160 9.18 9.19 9.22
C ASP A 160 9.46 8.85 7.74
N LEU A 161 9.63 9.86 6.88
CA LEU A 161 9.97 9.63 5.48
C LEU A 161 11.30 8.90 5.35
N ALA A 162 12.33 9.35 6.05
CA ALA A 162 13.64 8.71 6.05
C ALA A 162 13.55 7.27 6.57
N ALA A 163 12.87 7.05 7.70
CA ALA A 163 12.67 5.71 8.28
C ALA A 163 11.91 4.76 7.33
N VAL A 164 10.89 5.26 6.63
CA VAL A 164 10.16 4.48 5.63
C VAL A 164 11.06 4.08 4.46
N LEU A 165 11.94 4.97 4.00
CA LEU A 165 12.83 4.68 2.88
C LEU A 165 13.95 3.71 3.29
N LEU A 166 14.49 3.82 4.51
CA LEU A 166 15.42 2.83 5.08
C LEU A 166 14.76 1.45 5.23
N GLU A 167 13.53 1.37 5.77
CA GLU A 167 12.78 0.12 5.85
C GLU A 167 12.56 -0.50 4.46
N GLN A 168 12.30 0.34 3.45
CA GLN A 168 12.16 -0.11 2.07
C GLN A 168 13.47 -0.63 1.47
N GLU A 169 14.60 0.00 1.77
CA GLU A 169 15.92 -0.48 1.37
C GLU A 169 16.23 -1.84 1.97
N ASP A 170 16.03 -2.01 3.28
CA ASP A 170 16.23 -3.29 3.98
C ASP A 170 15.36 -4.41 3.40
N LEU A 171 14.08 -4.10 3.14
CA LEU A 171 13.15 -5.04 2.50
C LEU A 171 13.57 -5.34 1.05
N GLY A 172 14.10 -4.35 0.35
CA GLY A 172 14.67 -4.48 -0.99
C GLY A 172 15.87 -5.42 -1.01
N ALA A 173 16.85 -5.18 -0.13
CA ALA A 173 18.07 -5.97 0.02
C ALA A 173 17.76 -7.43 0.41
N LEU A 174 16.77 -7.65 1.29
CA LEU A 174 16.36 -9.00 1.68
C LEU A 174 15.62 -9.74 0.55
N THR A 175 14.71 -9.06 -0.16
CA THR A 175 13.80 -9.72 -1.10
C THR A 175 14.28 -9.72 -2.55
N GLY A 176 15.17 -8.80 -2.92
CA GLY A 176 15.78 -8.68 -4.25
C GLY A 176 16.47 -9.96 -4.70
N PRO A 177 17.52 -10.44 -4.00
CA PRO A 177 18.29 -11.60 -4.43
C PRO A 177 17.44 -12.87 -4.49
N MET A 178 16.56 -13.08 -3.50
CA MET A 178 15.63 -14.22 -3.50
C MET A 178 14.73 -14.24 -4.74
N ARG A 179 14.25 -13.08 -5.18
CA ARG A 179 13.38 -12.97 -6.36
C ARG A 179 14.16 -13.07 -7.66
N GLU A 180 15.37 -12.53 -7.71
CA GLU A 180 16.24 -12.68 -8.88
C GLU A 180 16.63 -14.15 -9.08
N ALA A 181 16.94 -14.86 -7.99
CA ALA A 181 17.15 -16.31 -8.00
C ALA A 181 15.90 -17.06 -8.47
N GLU A 182 14.71 -16.76 -7.92
CA GLU A 182 13.45 -17.40 -8.34
C GLU A 182 13.13 -17.11 -9.83
N LYS A 183 13.36 -15.88 -10.30
CA LYS A 183 13.20 -15.52 -11.72
C LYS A 183 14.20 -16.26 -12.60
N LYS A 184 15.47 -16.36 -12.18
CA LYS A 184 16.51 -17.08 -12.91
C LYS A 184 16.20 -18.57 -12.99
N GLU A 185 15.77 -19.18 -11.89
CA GLU A 185 15.35 -20.60 -11.85
C GLU A 185 14.14 -20.84 -12.77
N LEU A 186 13.14 -19.94 -12.74
CA LEU A 186 11.99 -20.03 -13.64
C LEU A 186 12.40 -19.86 -15.10
N ARG A 187 13.31 -18.93 -15.38
CA ARG A 187 13.85 -18.72 -16.72
C ARG A 187 14.62 -19.94 -17.21
N GLN A 188 15.40 -20.58 -16.35
CA GLN A 188 16.09 -21.83 -16.65
C GLN A 188 15.12 -22.96 -16.96
N LYS A 189 14.07 -23.13 -16.15
CA LYS A 189 13.00 -24.11 -16.40
C LYS A 189 12.29 -23.84 -17.72
N GLU A 190 12.03 -22.57 -18.02
CA GLU A 190 11.40 -22.13 -19.26
C GLU A 190 12.28 -22.44 -20.49
N VAL A 191 13.57 -22.11 -20.42
CA VAL A 191 14.56 -22.40 -21.47
C VAL A 191 14.70 -23.91 -21.69
N ALA A 192 14.78 -24.70 -20.61
CA ALA A 192 14.81 -26.16 -20.70
C ALA A 192 13.53 -26.71 -21.35
N GLU A 193 12.36 -26.18 -20.99
CA GLU A 193 11.09 -26.55 -21.63
C GLU A 193 11.09 -26.20 -23.13
N MET A 194 11.62 -25.03 -23.53
CA MET A 194 11.71 -24.65 -24.94
C MET A 194 12.63 -25.60 -25.74
N LEU A 195 13.79 -25.96 -25.19
CA LEU A 195 14.72 -26.89 -25.84
C LEU A 195 14.11 -28.28 -25.99
N ASP A 196 13.44 -28.79 -24.95
CA ASP A 196 12.73 -30.08 -24.99
C ASP A 196 11.57 -30.07 -26.00
N LEU A 197 10.78 -28.99 -26.04
CA LEU A 197 9.71 -28.84 -27.03
C LEU A 197 10.24 -28.75 -28.47
N ALA A 198 11.35 -28.03 -28.67
CA ALA A 198 11.99 -27.95 -29.98
C ALA A 198 12.50 -29.32 -30.44
N ALA A 199 13.20 -30.06 -29.56
CA ALA A 199 13.67 -31.42 -29.86
C ALA A 199 12.51 -32.37 -30.18
N LYS A 200 11.40 -32.30 -29.44
CA LYS A 200 10.18 -33.08 -29.71
C LYS A 200 9.54 -32.72 -31.04
N ALA A 201 9.57 -31.45 -31.42
CA ALA A 201 9.05 -31.01 -32.71
C ALA A 201 9.91 -31.51 -33.87
N ASP A 202 11.24 -31.47 -33.73
CA ASP A 202 12.20 -32.00 -34.70
C ASP A 202 12.03 -33.52 -34.90
N ALA A 203 11.62 -34.24 -33.84
CA ALA A 203 11.23 -35.66 -33.91
C ALA A 203 9.84 -35.92 -34.55
N GLY A 204 9.25 -34.92 -35.24
CA GLY A 204 7.94 -35.01 -35.88
C GLY A 204 6.75 -34.84 -34.93
N GLY A 205 6.98 -34.47 -33.66
CA GLY A 205 5.92 -34.29 -32.66
C GLY A 205 4.92 -33.19 -33.03
N LEU A 206 5.35 -32.18 -33.79
CA LEU A 206 4.47 -31.10 -34.22
C LEU A 206 3.43 -31.55 -35.26
N GLN A 207 3.83 -32.40 -36.20
CA GLN A 207 2.94 -32.94 -37.23
C GLN A 207 1.84 -33.79 -36.58
N LYS A 208 2.23 -34.69 -35.66
CA LYS A 208 1.30 -35.52 -34.88
C LYS A 208 0.29 -34.68 -34.10
N LEU A 209 0.75 -33.65 -33.38
CA LEU A 209 -0.12 -32.71 -32.67
C LEU A 209 -1.06 -31.94 -33.62
N GLY A 210 -0.60 -31.60 -34.83
CA GLY A 210 -1.42 -30.98 -35.85
C GLY A 210 -2.55 -31.89 -36.34
N GLU A 211 -2.25 -33.17 -36.57
CA GLU A 211 -3.22 -34.20 -36.95
C GLU A 211 -4.24 -34.44 -35.84
N GLU A 212 -3.80 -34.57 -34.58
CA GLU A 212 -4.68 -34.73 -33.41
C GLU A 212 -5.63 -33.53 -33.26
N VAL A 213 -5.12 -32.30 -33.41
CA VAL A 213 -5.94 -31.08 -33.38
C VAL A 213 -6.98 -31.09 -34.48
N ALA A 214 -6.61 -31.45 -35.71
CA ALA A 214 -7.54 -31.54 -36.83
C ALA A 214 -8.63 -32.60 -36.58
N GLN A 215 -8.24 -33.79 -36.10
CA GLN A 215 -9.19 -34.85 -35.74
C GLN A 215 -10.15 -34.43 -34.62
N MET A 216 -9.68 -33.68 -33.62
CA MET A 216 -10.57 -33.16 -32.57
C MET A 216 -11.49 -32.05 -33.08
N GLN A 217 -11.04 -31.22 -34.02
CA GLN A 217 -11.90 -30.22 -34.67
C GLN A 217 -13.04 -30.90 -35.44
N THR A 218 -12.73 -31.89 -36.28
CA THR A 218 -13.75 -32.64 -37.02
C THR A 218 -14.73 -33.32 -36.06
N ARG A 219 -14.24 -33.96 -34.98
CA ARG A 219 -15.11 -34.56 -33.95
C ARG A 219 -16.05 -33.54 -33.30
N ILE A 220 -15.56 -32.33 -32.99
CA ILE A 220 -16.41 -31.28 -32.39
C ILE A 220 -17.46 -30.77 -33.38
N GLU A 221 -17.14 -30.72 -34.67
CA GLU A 221 -18.06 -30.29 -35.72
C GLU A 221 -19.16 -31.32 -35.99
N GLU A 222 -18.80 -32.61 -35.99
CA GLU A 222 -19.73 -33.73 -36.20
C GLU A 222 -20.65 -33.98 -35.00
N LEU A 223 -20.22 -33.65 -33.78
CA LEU A 223 -21.01 -33.93 -32.57
C LEU A 223 -22.22 -32.97 -32.45
N PRO A 224 -23.46 -33.48 -32.44
CA PRO A 224 -24.63 -32.64 -32.20
C PRO A 224 -24.64 -32.08 -30.77
N ASP A 225 -25.29 -30.94 -30.58
CA ASP A 225 -25.35 -30.29 -29.27
C ASP A 225 -26.12 -31.16 -28.27
N GLY A 226 -25.47 -31.54 -27.17
CA GLY A 226 -26.06 -32.34 -26.09
C GLY A 226 -25.69 -33.82 -26.08
N GLN A 227 -25.13 -34.35 -27.17
CA GLN A 227 -24.64 -35.73 -27.21
C GLN A 227 -23.19 -35.82 -26.72
N GLU A 228 -22.80 -36.97 -26.18
CA GLU A 228 -21.42 -37.28 -25.82
C GLU A 228 -20.71 -37.98 -26.98
N ASP A 229 -19.40 -37.74 -27.12
CA ASP A 229 -18.60 -38.42 -28.15
C ASP A 229 -18.58 -39.92 -27.89
N ALA A 230 -18.94 -40.72 -28.89
CA ALA A 230 -19.01 -42.17 -28.78
C ALA A 230 -17.64 -42.80 -28.46
N VAL A 231 -16.55 -42.14 -28.84
CA VAL A 231 -15.19 -42.64 -28.63
C VAL A 231 -14.67 -42.24 -27.24
N THR A 232 -14.78 -40.97 -26.86
CA THR A 232 -14.16 -40.46 -25.62
C THR A 232 -15.13 -40.35 -24.44
N GLY A 233 -16.44 -40.42 -24.67
CA GLY A 233 -17.46 -40.13 -23.65
C GLY A 233 -17.44 -38.68 -23.16
N LEU A 234 -16.76 -37.77 -23.88
CA LEU A 234 -16.66 -36.37 -23.50
C LEU A 234 -17.76 -35.57 -24.17
N SER A 235 -18.39 -34.69 -23.40
CA SER A 235 -19.32 -33.70 -23.95
C SER A 235 -18.58 -32.69 -24.86
N LYS A 236 -19.31 -32.12 -25.83
CA LYS A 236 -18.80 -31.10 -26.77
C LYS A 236 -18.04 -29.96 -26.09
N THR A 237 -18.47 -29.54 -24.90
CA THR A 237 -17.81 -28.47 -24.13
C THR A 237 -16.47 -28.91 -23.56
N LYS A 238 -16.37 -30.16 -23.07
CA LYS A 238 -15.10 -30.75 -22.62
C LYS A 238 -14.15 -30.94 -23.81
N LEU A 239 -14.64 -31.43 -24.96
CA LEU A 239 -13.84 -31.54 -26.18
C LEU A 239 -13.28 -30.18 -26.64
N LYS A 240 -14.09 -29.12 -26.64
CA LYS A 240 -13.62 -27.75 -26.93
C LYS A 240 -12.53 -27.29 -25.96
N HIS A 241 -12.63 -27.66 -24.69
CA HIS A 241 -11.60 -27.34 -23.70
C HIS A 241 -10.29 -28.11 -23.94
N GLU A 242 -10.38 -29.39 -24.27
CA GLU A 242 -9.20 -30.18 -24.67
C GLU A 242 -8.59 -29.66 -25.97
N LEU A 243 -9.39 -29.26 -26.96
CA LEU A 243 -8.91 -28.66 -28.20
C LEU A 243 -8.16 -27.37 -27.93
N TYR A 244 -8.67 -26.54 -27.01
CA TYR A 244 -7.98 -25.34 -26.56
C TYR A 244 -6.62 -25.65 -25.91
N LYS A 245 -6.54 -26.70 -25.06
CA LYS A 245 -5.26 -27.14 -24.47
C LYS A 245 -4.28 -27.64 -25.54
N MET A 246 -4.75 -28.44 -26.50
CA MET A 246 -3.93 -28.98 -27.59
C MET A 246 -3.40 -27.87 -28.50
N ASN A 247 -4.25 -26.91 -28.89
CA ASN A 247 -3.83 -25.73 -29.64
C ASN A 247 -2.82 -24.89 -28.86
N GLY A 248 -3.01 -24.71 -27.55
CA GLY A 248 -2.03 -24.04 -26.69
C GLY A 248 -0.69 -24.77 -26.67
N ARG A 249 -0.68 -26.11 -26.63
CA ARG A 249 0.55 -26.91 -26.70
C ARG A 249 1.23 -26.81 -28.07
N LYS A 250 0.46 -26.90 -29.16
CA LYS A 250 0.95 -26.74 -30.53
C LYS A 250 1.63 -25.38 -30.72
N LEU A 251 0.96 -24.29 -30.35
CA LEU A 251 1.52 -22.93 -30.43
C LEU A 251 2.79 -22.75 -29.60
N ARG A 252 2.86 -23.33 -28.39
CA ARG A 252 4.09 -23.29 -27.57
C ARG A 252 5.23 -24.07 -28.22
N MET A 253 4.93 -25.19 -28.86
CA MET A 253 5.93 -25.99 -29.58
C MET A 253 6.45 -25.25 -30.82
N GLU A 254 5.56 -24.69 -31.64
CA GLU A 254 5.92 -23.86 -32.81
C GLU A 254 6.78 -22.64 -32.40
N PHE A 255 6.38 -21.95 -31.33
CA PHE A 255 7.15 -20.84 -30.78
C PHE A 255 8.56 -21.28 -30.35
N SER A 256 8.68 -22.43 -29.68
CA SER A 256 9.96 -22.96 -29.20
C SER A 256 10.90 -23.29 -30.37
N VAL A 257 10.40 -23.99 -31.40
CA VAL A 257 11.17 -24.31 -32.62
C VAL A 257 11.68 -23.05 -33.30
N ASN A 258 10.79 -22.07 -33.50
CA ASN A 258 11.14 -20.82 -34.15
C ASN A 258 12.16 -20.02 -33.34
N ALA A 259 11.98 -19.93 -32.02
CA ALA A 259 12.89 -19.24 -31.12
C ALA A 259 14.28 -19.88 -31.08
N VAL A 260 14.37 -21.21 -30.96
CA VAL A 260 15.65 -21.93 -30.94
C VAL A 260 16.36 -21.80 -32.29
N ARG A 261 15.63 -21.93 -33.41
CA ARG A 261 16.19 -21.75 -34.75
C ARG A 261 16.71 -20.33 -34.96
N GLN A 262 15.97 -19.32 -34.52
CA GLN A 262 16.41 -17.92 -34.59
C GLN A 262 17.66 -17.67 -33.73
N ALA A 263 17.71 -18.19 -32.51
CA ALA A 263 18.86 -18.07 -31.63
C ALA A 263 20.12 -18.74 -32.19
N ARG A 264 19.99 -19.94 -32.80
CA ARG A 264 21.10 -20.61 -33.51
C ARG A 264 21.62 -19.77 -34.67
N ASN A 265 20.72 -19.30 -35.54
CA ASN A 265 21.08 -18.47 -36.69
C ASN A 265 21.74 -17.14 -36.25
N ALA A 266 21.33 -16.55 -35.12
CA ALA A 266 21.94 -15.34 -34.59
C ALA A 266 23.35 -15.60 -34.06
N HIS A 267 23.53 -16.70 -33.30
CA HIS A 267 24.82 -17.15 -32.80
C HIS A 267 25.82 -17.44 -33.93
N GLU A 268 25.40 -18.17 -34.97
CA GLU A 268 26.22 -18.48 -36.15
C GLU A 268 26.66 -17.23 -36.93
N ARG A 269 25.83 -16.19 -36.94
CA ARG A 269 26.16 -14.92 -37.62
C ARG A 269 27.08 -14.01 -36.80
N GLY A 270 27.41 -14.37 -35.56
CA GLY A 270 28.08 -13.47 -34.61
C GLY A 270 27.28 -12.18 -34.36
N ALA A 271 25.99 -12.17 -34.71
CA ALA A 271 25.14 -11.01 -34.53
C ALA A 271 24.71 -11.00 -33.06
N ALA A 272 25.07 -9.95 -32.33
CA ALA A 272 24.49 -9.71 -31.01
C ALA A 272 22.96 -9.81 -31.15
N PRO A 273 22.28 -10.59 -30.29
CA PRO A 273 20.84 -10.79 -30.39
C PRO A 273 20.17 -9.42 -30.26
N SER A 274 19.81 -8.80 -31.39
CA SER A 274 18.92 -7.66 -31.35
C SER A 274 17.65 -8.18 -30.72
N GLN A 275 17.29 -7.66 -29.55
CA GLN A 275 16.03 -7.95 -28.88
C GLN A 275 14.90 -7.57 -29.84
N THR A 276 14.57 -8.51 -30.71
CA THR A 276 13.55 -8.33 -31.72
C THR A 276 12.29 -8.52 -30.92
N THR A 277 11.69 -7.41 -30.48
CA THR A 277 10.40 -7.42 -29.83
C THR A 277 9.46 -8.12 -30.80
N ALA A 278 9.21 -9.40 -30.57
CA ALA A 278 8.33 -10.20 -31.40
C ALA A 278 6.98 -9.48 -31.38
N SER A 279 6.61 -8.86 -32.50
CA SER A 279 5.33 -8.21 -32.67
C SER A 279 4.25 -9.19 -32.21
N PRO A 280 3.33 -8.79 -31.31
CA PRO A 280 2.31 -9.71 -30.83
C PRO A 280 1.56 -10.26 -32.04
N ILE A 281 1.59 -11.57 -32.22
CA ILE A 281 0.70 -12.23 -33.18
C ILE A 281 -0.71 -11.99 -32.62
N HIS A 282 -1.40 -11.00 -33.17
CA HIS A 282 -2.78 -10.69 -32.81
C HIS A 282 -3.68 -11.84 -33.26
N SER A 283 -3.82 -12.86 -32.42
CA SER A 283 -4.87 -13.85 -32.56
C SER A 283 -6.21 -13.15 -32.28
N SER A 284 -6.93 -12.82 -33.34
CA SER A 284 -8.29 -12.29 -33.27
C SER A 284 -9.24 -13.36 -32.72
N THR A 285 -9.39 -13.42 -31.40
CA THR A 285 -10.41 -14.24 -30.74
C THR A 285 -11.59 -13.37 -30.33
N MET A 286 -12.68 -13.50 -31.09
CA MET A 286 -14.03 -13.04 -30.74
C MET A 286 -14.51 -13.77 -29.47
N THR A 287 -14.37 -13.15 -28.29
CA THR A 287 -14.97 -13.66 -27.05
C THR A 287 -16.10 -12.74 -26.58
N GLY A 288 -17.34 -13.15 -26.84
CA GLY A 288 -18.52 -12.59 -26.18
C GLY A 288 -18.47 -12.88 -24.68
N LYS A 289 -18.43 -11.83 -23.86
CA LYS A 289 -18.42 -11.93 -22.38
C LYS A 289 -19.76 -12.45 -21.85
N LYS A 290 -19.93 -13.77 -21.72
CA LYS A 290 -20.95 -14.34 -20.82
C LYS A 290 -20.45 -14.28 -19.38
N LYS A 291 -21.16 -13.56 -18.52
CA LYS A 291 -20.89 -13.46 -17.07
C LYS A 291 -21.19 -14.81 -16.42
N GLY A 292 -20.16 -15.54 -16.00
CA GLY A 292 -20.32 -16.82 -15.31
C GLY A 292 -20.84 -16.70 -13.86
N PRO A 293 -21.47 -17.77 -13.32
CA PRO A 293 -22.15 -17.80 -12.01
C PRO A 293 -21.21 -17.61 -10.79
N SER A 294 -19.89 -17.67 -10.97
CA SER A 294 -18.91 -17.45 -9.89
C SER A 294 -18.95 -16.02 -9.32
N ASN A 295 -19.39 -15.02 -10.10
CA ASN A 295 -19.54 -13.66 -9.60
C ASN A 295 -20.74 -13.50 -8.64
N ALA A 296 -21.78 -14.34 -8.73
CA ALA A 296 -22.97 -14.24 -7.89
C ALA A 296 -22.66 -14.55 -6.41
N ILE A 297 -21.76 -15.50 -6.13
CA ILE A 297 -21.37 -15.87 -4.75
C ILE A 297 -20.52 -14.76 -4.11
N THR A 298 -19.63 -14.12 -4.87
CA THR A 298 -18.82 -12.99 -4.37
C THR A 298 -19.61 -11.68 -4.26
N GLU A 299 -20.60 -11.46 -5.13
CA GLU A 299 -21.56 -10.36 -4.99
C GLU A 299 -22.48 -10.59 -3.79
N TYR A 300 -22.93 -11.82 -3.54
CA TYR A 300 -23.73 -12.18 -2.36
C TYR A 300 -22.95 -11.98 -1.05
N ALA A 301 -21.67 -12.38 -1.00
CA ALA A 301 -20.82 -12.14 0.16
C ALA A 301 -20.49 -10.64 0.38
N LYS A 302 -20.43 -9.83 -0.69
CA LYS A 302 -20.30 -8.36 -0.58
C LYS A 302 -21.61 -7.72 -0.13
N GLN A 303 -22.74 -8.18 -0.65
CA GLN A 303 -24.08 -7.74 -0.23
C GLN A 303 -24.29 -8.03 1.26
N LEU A 304 -23.95 -9.22 1.76
CA LEU A 304 -24.02 -9.57 3.18
C LEU A 304 -23.20 -8.61 4.08
N ARG A 305 -22.01 -8.17 3.63
CA ARG A 305 -21.21 -7.16 4.37
C ARG A 305 -21.84 -5.77 4.38
N THR A 306 -22.48 -5.36 3.29
CA THR A 306 -23.17 -4.06 3.23
C THR A 306 -24.49 -4.06 4.01
N LEU A 307 -25.17 -5.20 4.10
CA LEU A 307 -26.41 -5.35 4.86
C LEU A 307 -26.14 -5.35 6.38
N SER A 308 -24.97 -5.85 6.81
CA SER A 308 -24.56 -5.89 8.22
C SER A 308 -24.39 -4.53 8.89
N HIS A 309 -24.12 -3.47 8.13
CA HIS A 309 -23.91 -2.13 8.70
C HIS A 309 -25.20 -1.30 8.86
N LYS A 310 -26.36 -1.78 8.40
CA LYS A 310 -27.61 -1.00 8.33
C LYS A 310 -28.81 -1.62 9.06
N GLY A 311 -28.61 -2.63 9.91
CA GLY A 311 -29.72 -3.33 10.58
C GLY A 311 -30.62 -4.12 9.61
N MET A 312 -30.14 -4.41 8.39
CA MET A 312 -30.92 -5.11 7.36
C MET A 312 -30.84 -6.65 7.47
N HIS A 313 -30.29 -7.19 8.55
CA HIS A 313 -30.16 -8.63 8.78
C HIS A 313 -31.50 -9.37 8.71
N ARG A 314 -32.58 -8.75 9.19
CA ARG A 314 -33.95 -9.32 9.12
C ARG A 314 -34.43 -9.53 7.68
N GLY A 315 -34.07 -8.65 6.75
CA GLY A 315 -34.43 -8.80 5.35
C GLY A 315 -33.68 -9.95 4.67
N ALA A 316 -32.39 -10.11 4.99
CA ALA A 316 -31.57 -11.20 4.47
C ALA A 316 -32.00 -12.58 5.02
N LEU A 317 -32.39 -12.65 6.30
CA LEU A 317 -32.95 -13.86 6.90
C LEU A 317 -34.26 -14.28 6.21
N ARG A 318 -35.18 -13.32 5.94
CA ARG A 318 -36.40 -13.60 5.15
C ARG A 318 -36.11 -14.14 3.75
N GLN A 319 -35.14 -13.57 3.04
CA GLN A 319 -34.72 -14.08 1.73
C GLN A 319 -34.13 -15.50 1.80
N LEU A 320 -33.47 -15.85 2.91
CA LEU A 320 -32.99 -17.21 3.13
C LEU A 320 -34.14 -18.17 3.45
N ASP A 321 -35.15 -17.73 4.19
CA ASP A 321 -36.38 -18.52 4.44
C ASP A 321 -37.13 -18.82 3.15
N GLU A 322 -37.31 -17.82 2.29
CA GLU A 322 -37.92 -17.99 0.96
C GLU A 322 -37.12 -18.98 0.11
N LYS A 323 -35.77 -18.89 0.14
CA LYS A 323 -34.91 -19.83 -0.58
C LYS A 323 -34.99 -21.24 -0.02
N ILE A 324 -35.03 -21.41 1.31
CA ILE A 324 -35.16 -22.71 1.97
C ILE A 324 -36.49 -23.34 1.57
N ALA A 325 -37.59 -22.59 1.67
CA ALA A 325 -38.93 -23.04 1.27
C ALA A 325 -38.99 -23.43 -0.21
N ALA A 326 -38.45 -22.61 -1.10
CA ALA A 326 -38.40 -22.92 -2.53
C ALA A 326 -37.55 -24.17 -2.83
N THR A 327 -36.38 -24.34 -2.19
CA THR A 327 -35.57 -25.55 -2.37
C THR A 327 -36.22 -26.80 -1.79
N GLN A 328 -36.96 -26.66 -0.68
CA GLN A 328 -37.71 -27.75 -0.07
C GLN A 328 -38.85 -28.19 -1.00
N GLN A 329 -39.62 -27.23 -1.54
CA GLN A 329 -40.68 -27.51 -2.49
C GLN A 329 -40.16 -28.22 -3.74
N SER A 330 -39.05 -27.73 -4.33
CA SER A 330 -38.43 -28.43 -5.48
C SER A 330 -37.94 -29.84 -5.15
N LEU A 331 -37.51 -30.08 -3.90
CA LEU A 331 -37.10 -31.40 -3.45
C LEU A 331 -38.32 -32.33 -3.30
N ASP A 332 -39.42 -31.83 -2.75
CA ASP A 332 -40.67 -32.58 -2.58
C ASP A 332 -41.30 -32.89 -3.95
N ASP A 333 -41.29 -31.95 -4.89
CA ASP A 333 -41.75 -32.15 -6.27
C ASP A 333 -40.91 -33.21 -7.02
N ALA A 334 -39.59 -33.19 -6.82
CA ALA A 334 -38.68 -34.20 -7.39
C ALA A 334 -38.93 -35.59 -6.79
N LEU A 335 -39.16 -35.68 -5.47
CA LEU A 335 -39.47 -36.94 -4.80
C LEU A 335 -40.83 -37.53 -5.19
N ASN A 336 -41.80 -36.68 -5.54
CA ASN A 336 -43.11 -37.10 -6.03
C ASN A 336 -43.11 -37.46 -7.53
N GLY A 337 -41.96 -37.40 -8.21
CA GLY A 337 -41.84 -37.70 -9.64
C GLY A 337 -42.46 -36.64 -10.55
N ALA A 338 -42.75 -35.44 -10.04
CA ALA A 338 -43.36 -34.35 -10.82
C ALA A 338 -42.35 -33.64 -11.74
N THR A 339 -41.05 -33.84 -11.53
CA THR A 339 -39.98 -33.28 -12.36
C THR A 339 -39.00 -34.37 -12.75
N GLU A 340 -38.94 -34.68 -14.05
CA GLU A 340 -37.92 -35.55 -14.63
C GLU A 340 -36.62 -34.71 -14.81
N ASP A 341 -35.45 -35.31 -14.59
CA ASP A 341 -34.09 -34.71 -14.71
C ASP A 341 -33.56 -33.82 -13.56
N VAL A 342 -34.15 -33.81 -12.37
CA VAL A 342 -33.58 -33.06 -11.24
C VAL A 342 -32.71 -33.94 -10.33
N ASP A 343 -31.43 -33.61 -10.26
CA ASP A 343 -30.45 -34.21 -9.35
C ASP A 343 -30.82 -33.92 -7.87
N ILE A 344 -31.42 -34.93 -7.23
CA ILE A 344 -31.94 -34.88 -5.85
C ILE A 344 -30.80 -34.58 -4.85
N GLU A 345 -29.61 -35.15 -5.04
CA GLU A 345 -28.46 -34.97 -4.15
C GLU A 345 -28.00 -33.50 -4.13
N LYS A 346 -28.03 -32.86 -5.30
CA LYS A 346 -27.70 -31.45 -5.44
C LYS A 346 -28.72 -30.54 -4.78
N LEU A 347 -30.02 -30.88 -4.83
CA LEU A 347 -31.05 -30.13 -4.11
C LEU A 347 -30.92 -30.27 -2.59
N GLN A 348 -30.64 -31.48 -2.09
CA GLN A 348 -30.41 -31.74 -0.66
C GLN A 348 -29.17 -31.00 -0.13
N SER A 349 -28.05 -31.07 -0.86
CA SER A 349 -26.83 -30.34 -0.53
C SER A 349 -27.06 -28.82 -0.48
N LYS A 350 -27.87 -28.31 -1.42
CA LYS A 350 -28.24 -26.88 -1.49
C LYS A 350 -29.15 -26.47 -0.33
N LEU A 351 -30.11 -27.32 0.04
CA LEU A 351 -31.00 -27.09 1.18
C LEU A 351 -30.21 -27.06 2.49
N LEU A 352 -29.31 -28.02 2.72
CA LEU A 352 -28.43 -28.07 3.89
C LEU A 352 -27.57 -26.80 3.99
N LEU A 353 -26.97 -26.38 2.87
CA LEU A 353 -26.15 -25.16 2.82
C LEU A 353 -26.96 -23.91 3.18
N ASN A 354 -28.20 -23.79 2.67
CA ASN A 354 -29.08 -22.67 2.97
C ASN A 354 -29.45 -22.64 4.47
N LYS A 355 -29.82 -23.79 5.05
CA LYS A 355 -30.15 -23.91 6.49
C LYS A 355 -28.95 -23.52 7.38
N VAL A 356 -27.75 -24.03 7.08
CA VAL A 356 -26.52 -23.67 7.82
C VAL A 356 -26.17 -22.19 7.66
N THR A 357 -26.38 -21.62 6.48
CA THR A 357 -26.13 -20.19 6.23
C THR A 357 -27.09 -19.31 7.02
N LYS A 358 -28.37 -19.68 7.09
CA LYS A 358 -29.38 -19.01 7.92
C LYS A 358 -28.95 -19.01 9.39
N TYR A 359 -28.62 -20.19 9.94
CA TYR A 359 -28.21 -20.32 11.33
C TYR A 359 -26.96 -19.49 11.68
N LYS A 360 -25.96 -19.44 10.77
CA LYS A 360 -24.80 -18.55 10.92
C LYS A 360 -25.18 -17.07 11.03
N MET A 361 -26.15 -16.63 10.23
CA MET A 361 -26.62 -15.26 10.28
C MET A 361 -27.41 -14.95 11.55
N GLU A 362 -28.22 -15.89 12.04
CA GLU A 362 -28.93 -15.76 13.32
C GLU A 362 -27.95 -15.63 14.50
N LEU A 363 -26.92 -16.47 14.57
CA LEU A 363 -25.86 -16.37 15.57
C LEU A 363 -25.10 -15.04 15.50
N ALA A 364 -24.83 -14.54 14.30
CA ALA A 364 -24.19 -13.24 14.12
C ALA A 364 -25.09 -12.10 14.60
N VAL A 365 -26.39 -12.17 14.36
CA VAL A 365 -27.37 -11.20 14.88
C VAL A 365 -27.40 -11.24 16.40
N GLU A 366 -27.53 -12.42 17.00
CA GLU A 366 -27.53 -12.61 18.46
C GLU A 366 -26.25 -12.06 19.10
N ALA A 367 -25.08 -12.33 18.51
CA ALA A 367 -23.80 -11.81 18.98
C ALA A 367 -23.74 -10.27 18.90
N THR A 368 -24.28 -9.67 17.84
CA THR A 368 -24.34 -8.20 17.73
C THR A 368 -25.33 -7.57 18.71
N GLU A 369 -26.48 -8.22 18.97
CA GLU A 369 -27.46 -7.76 19.95
C GLU A 369 -26.92 -7.87 21.38
N ALA A 370 -26.19 -8.94 21.69
CA ALA A 370 -25.50 -9.12 22.98
C ALA A 370 -24.41 -8.06 23.18
N ALA A 371 -23.58 -7.81 22.15
CA ALA A 371 -22.55 -6.78 22.20
C ALA A 371 -23.11 -5.36 22.38
N GLN A 372 -24.25 -5.06 21.74
CA GLN A 372 -24.96 -3.79 21.91
C GLN A 372 -25.51 -3.63 23.34
N LYS A 373 -26.04 -4.70 23.95
CA LYS A 373 -26.49 -4.67 25.36
C LYS A 373 -25.34 -4.46 26.34
N GLU A 374 -24.13 -4.91 26.01
CA GLU A 374 -22.94 -4.75 26.87
C GLU A 374 -22.16 -3.44 26.62
N GLU A 375 -22.64 -2.55 25.73
CA GLU A 375 -21.92 -1.32 25.29
C GLU A 375 -20.48 -1.57 24.79
N ARG A 376 -20.15 -2.81 24.41
CA ARG A 376 -18.83 -3.17 23.89
C ARG A 376 -18.76 -2.87 22.39
N SER A 377 -17.78 -2.07 22.00
CA SER A 377 -17.43 -1.84 20.59
C SER A 377 -16.98 -3.15 19.95
N THR A 378 -17.81 -3.73 19.08
CA THR A 378 -17.44 -4.91 18.29
C THR A 378 -17.02 -4.50 16.90
N ASP A 379 -15.71 -4.49 16.66
CA ASP A 379 -15.17 -4.57 15.31
C ASP A 379 -15.45 -5.98 14.77
N LEU A 380 -16.55 -6.12 14.02
CA LEU A 380 -17.08 -7.34 13.37
C LEU A 380 -16.14 -8.04 12.36
N LYS A 381 -14.84 -7.69 12.33
CA LYS A 381 -13.88 -8.26 11.37
C LYS A 381 -13.39 -9.65 11.77
N ASP A 382 -13.50 -9.98 13.04
CA ASP A 382 -13.19 -11.31 13.55
C ASP A 382 -14.52 -12.03 13.77
N GLU A 383 -14.91 -12.90 12.82
CA GLU A 383 -15.88 -13.95 13.12
C GLU A 383 -15.34 -14.67 14.35
N THR A 384 -15.99 -14.49 15.51
CA THR A 384 -15.52 -15.13 16.73
C THR A 384 -15.46 -16.64 16.46
N PRO A 385 -14.34 -17.31 16.77
CA PRO A 385 -14.17 -18.74 16.52
C PRO A 385 -15.39 -19.57 16.97
N GLY A 386 -16.05 -19.15 18.05
CA GLY A 386 -17.29 -19.75 18.55
C GLY A 386 -18.48 -19.72 17.58
N ILE A 387 -18.64 -18.71 16.72
CA ILE A 387 -19.71 -18.71 15.69
C ILE A 387 -19.47 -19.83 14.67
N ARG A 388 -18.19 -20.09 14.32
CA ARG A 388 -17.84 -21.16 13.39
C ARG A 388 -18.06 -22.54 14.02
N VAL A 389 -17.70 -22.71 15.28
CA VAL A 389 -17.95 -23.95 16.02
C VAL A 389 -19.44 -24.22 16.13
N LYS A 390 -20.24 -23.28 16.66
CA LYS A 390 -21.70 -23.46 16.80
C LYS A 390 -22.40 -23.77 15.48
N ALA A 391 -22.00 -23.10 14.40
CA ALA A 391 -22.58 -23.38 13.09
C ALA A 391 -22.21 -24.76 12.53
N GLN A 392 -21.03 -25.26 12.86
CA GLN A 392 -20.60 -26.60 12.49
C GLN A 392 -21.32 -27.65 13.36
N GLU A 393 -21.57 -27.38 14.64
CA GLU A 393 -22.41 -28.23 15.52
C GLU A 393 -23.83 -28.37 14.97
N TYR A 394 -24.45 -27.26 14.56
CA TYR A 394 -25.78 -27.28 13.95
C TYR A 394 -25.82 -28.08 12.64
N LYS A 395 -24.75 -28.02 11.83
CA LYS A 395 -24.62 -28.86 10.63
C LYS A 395 -24.58 -30.36 10.99
N VAL A 396 -23.85 -30.73 12.05
CA VAL A 396 -23.80 -32.11 12.55
C VAL A 396 -25.19 -32.57 13.01
N GLN A 397 -25.92 -31.72 13.74
CA GLN A 397 -27.29 -32.02 14.20
C GLN A 397 -28.26 -32.26 13.04
N LEU A 398 -28.24 -31.40 12.01
CA LEU A 398 -29.06 -31.58 10.81
C LEU A 398 -28.77 -32.89 10.10
N LEU A 399 -27.50 -33.26 9.95
CA LEU A 399 -27.10 -34.51 9.31
C LEU A 399 -27.51 -35.73 10.15
N GLN A 400 -27.48 -35.65 11.49
CA GLN A 400 -27.98 -36.73 12.36
C GLN A 400 -29.49 -36.95 12.16
N GLN A 401 -30.26 -35.86 12.10
CA GLN A 401 -31.70 -35.94 11.85
C GLN A 401 -31.99 -36.54 10.45
N ASP A 402 -31.21 -36.18 9.43
CA ASP A 402 -31.36 -36.76 8.09
C ASP A 402 -31.06 -38.27 8.06
N VAL A 403 -30.12 -38.77 8.89
CA VAL A 403 -29.88 -40.21 9.06
C VAL A 403 -31.08 -40.89 9.70
N GLU A 404 -31.63 -40.32 10.78
CA GLU A 404 -32.82 -40.87 11.47
C GLU A 404 -34.04 -40.93 10.53
N ASP A 405 -34.28 -39.87 9.76
CA ASP A 405 -35.36 -39.82 8.76
C ASP A 405 -35.15 -40.85 7.64
N ALA A 406 -33.89 -41.06 7.19
CA ALA A 406 -33.56 -42.07 6.19
C ALA A 406 -33.74 -43.50 6.72
N GLN A 407 -33.39 -43.74 7.99
CA GLN A 407 -33.63 -45.00 8.70
C GLN A 407 -35.12 -45.32 8.82
N GLN A 408 -35.95 -44.34 9.20
CA GLN A 408 -37.40 -44.52 9.28
C GLN A 408 -38.04 -44.87 7.93
N ARG A 409 -37.45 -44.39 6.82
CA ARG A 409 -37.90 -44.68 5.46
C ARG A 409 -37.31 -45.97 4.86
N GLY A 410 -36.40 -46.64 5.56
CA GLY A 410 -35.75 -47.86 5.09
C GLY A 410 -34.85 -47.66 3.85
N ASN A 411 -34.30 -46.46 3.64
CA ASN A 411 -33.47 -46.15 2.48
C ASN A 411 -31.98 -46.34 2.81
N SER A 412 -31.46 -47.54 2.57
CA SER A 412 -30.09 -47.94 2.94
C SER A 412 -29.00 -47.12 2.23
N GLU A 413 -29.17 -46.83 0.94
CA GLU A 413 -28.18 -46.06 0.16
C GLU A 413 -28.06 -44.63 0.70
N ARG A 414 -29.19 -44.02 1.07
CA ARG A 414 -29.21 -42.68 1.66
C ARG A 414 -28.57 -42.65 3.04
N ILE A 415 -28.72 -43.70 3.84
CA ILE A 415 -28.08 -43.79 5.16
C ILE A 415 -26.56 -43.71 5.00
N GLU A 416 -25.98 -44.52 4.12
CA GLU A 416 -24.52 -44.55 3.89
C GLU A 416 -23.99 -43.19 3.43
N GLN A 417 -24.65 -42.55 2.46
CA GLN A 417 -24.25 -41.24 1.96
C GLN A 417 -24.30 -40.13 3.04
N VAL A 418 -25.35 -40.12 3.88
CA VAL A 418 -25.49 -39.11 4.94
C VAL A 418 -24.50 -39.39 6.08
N GLU A 419 -24.19 -40.65 6.37
CA GLU A 419 -23.17 -41.04 7.36
C GLU A 419 -21.76 -40.58 6.95
N ASP A 420 -21.40 -40.67 5.67
CA ASP A 420 -20.13 -40.13 5.15
C ASP A 420 -20.05 -38.59 5.29
N MET A 421 -21.14 -37.88 5.01
CA MET A 421 -21.19 -36.44 5.25
C MET A 421 -21.11 -36.09 6.74
N LEU A 422 -21.73 -36.90 7.59
CA LEU A 422 -21.76 -36.74 9.04
C LEU A 422 -20.36 -36.95 9.64
N THR A 423 -19.63 -37.98 9.22
CA THR A 423 -18.26 -38.24 9.67
C THR A 423 -17.31 -37.11 9.30
N GLY A 424 -17.35 -36.63 8.06
CA GLY A 424 -16.57 -35.45 7.63
C GLY A 424 -16.94 -34.17 8.39
N ALA A 425 -18.23 -33.97 8.71
CA ALA A 425 -18.68 -32.83 9.50
C ALA A 425 -18.20 -32.90 10.96
N LYS A 426 -18.19 -34.09 11.58
CA LYS A 426 -17.67 -34.33 12.94
C LYS A 426 -16.16 -34.09 13.02
N GLN A 427 -15.38 -34.60 12.07
CA GLN A 427 -13.92 -34.35 12.02
C GLN A 427 -13.60 -32.86 11.92
N SER A 428 -14.33 -32.14 11.05
CA SER A 428 -14.18 -30.68 10.93
C SER A 428 -14.57 -29.95 12.21
N LEU A 429 -15.59 -30.43 12.94
CA LEU A 429 -16.00 -29.88 14.23
C LEU A 429 -14.93 -30.08 15.30
N GLU A 430 -14.40 -31.31 15.43
CA GLU A 430 -13.30 -31.62 16.36
C GLU A 430 -12.06 -30.78 16.07
N PHE A 431 -11.72 -30.60 14.79
CA PHE A 431 -10.64 -29.71 14.39
C PHE A 431 -10.89 -28.27 14.85
N LEU A 432 -12.09 -27.72 14.62
CA LEU A 432 -12.41 -26.35 15.05
C LEU A 432 -12.41 -26.20 16.58
N LYS A 433 -12.91 -27.21 17.33
CA LYS A 433 -12.84 -27.25 18.80
C LYS A 433 -11.40 -27.32 19.30
N SER A 434 -10.53 -28.09 18.63
CA SER A 434 -9.11 -28.16 18.98
C SER A 434 -8.40 -26.82 18.76
N VAL A 435 -8.74 -26.09 17.69
CA VAL A 435 -8.18 -24.77 17.41
C VAL A 435 -8.66 -23.72 18.42
N GLU A 436 -9.90 -23.85 18.92
CA GLU A 436 -10.47 -22.91 19.90
C GLU A 436 -10.02 -23.22 21.35
N GLY A 437 -9.66 -24.47 21.65
CA GLY A 437 -9.18 -24.90 22.98
C GLY A 437 -7.68 -24.76 23.21
N LEU A 438 -6.87 -24.54 22.16
CA LEU A 438 -5.43 -24.35 22.31
C LEU A 438 -5.15 -22.96 22.89
N SER A 439 -4.44 -22.94 24.02
CA SER A 439 -3.84 -21.69 24.50
C SER A 439 -2.88 -21.15 23.44
N GLU A 440 -2.71 -19.83 23.38
CA GLU A 440 -1.81 -19.18 22.41
C GLU A 440 -0.36 -19.71 22.53
N GLU A 441 0.01 -20.29 23.68
CA GLU A 441 1.29 -20.94 23.95
C GLU A 441 1.42 -22.33 23.30
N GLU A 442 0.37 -23.15 23.30
CA GLU A 442 0.39 -24.48 22.66
C GLU A 442 0.42 -24.36 21.14
N PHE A 443 -0.23 -23.34 20.59
CA PHE A 443 -0.13 -22.99 19.18
C PHE A 443 1.32 -22.63 18.78
N GLN A 444 2.06 -21.94 19.65
CA GLN A 444 3.48 -21.65 19.42
C GLN A 444 4.37 -22.90 19.50
N ARG A 445 4.06 -23.88 20.36
CA ARG A 445 4.82 -25.15 20.46
C ARG A 445 4.65 -26.05 19.23
N VAL A 446 3.42 -26.18 18.71
CA VAL A 446 3.15 -26.92 17.47
C VAL A 446 3.84 -26.25 16.28
N GLU A 447 3.89 -24.92 16.26
CA GLU A 447 4.62 -24.20 15.22
C GLU A 447 6.14 -24.39 15.33
N GLN A 448 6.71 -24.36 16.54
CA GLN A 448 8.14 -24.57 16.76
C GLN A 448 8.60 -25.98 16.36
N THR A 449 7.80 -27.01 16.65
CA THR A 449 8.10 -28.39 16.22
C THR A 449 8.03 -28.56 14.70
N SER A 450 7.13 -27.85 14.01
CA SER A 450 7.12 -27.81 12.53
C SER A 450 8.40 -27.18 11.95
N ARG A 451 8.95 -26.14 12.62
CA ARG A 451 10.17 -25.45 12.19
C ARG A 451 11.44 -26.25 12.43
N GLN A 452 11.50 -27.00 13.53
CA GLN A 452 12.63 -27.89 13.81
C GLN A 452 12.73 -29.01 12.78
N ARG A 453 11.60 -29.53 12.29
CA ARG A 453 11.58 -30.53 11.21
C ARG A 453 12.09 -29.98 9.87
N THR A 454 11.79 -28.73 9.54
CA THR A 454 12.29 -28.08 8.31
C THR A 454 13.73 -27.60 8.41
N ALA A 455 14.21 -27.27 9.61
CA ALA A 455 15.60 -26.86 9.82
C ALA A 455 16.57 -28.04 9.76
N SER A 456 16.18 -29.20 10.30
CA SER A 456 16.96 -30.43 10.20
C SER A 456 17.15 -30.92 8.76
N THR A 457 16.18 -30.69 7.88
CA THR A 457 16.28 -31.09 6.47
C THR A 457 17.20 -30.17 5.65
N ASP A 458 17.38 -28.91 6.08
CA ASP A 458 18.25 -27.93 5.42
C ASP A 458 19.72 -28.06 5.87
N GLU A 459 19.95 -28.59 7.08
CA GLU A 459 21.28 -28.89 7.61
C GLU A 459 21.90 -30.14 6.96
N ASP A 460 21.08 -31.15 6.65
CA ASP A 460 21.52 -32.36 5.94
C ASP A 460 21.90 -32.09 4.47
N LEU A 461 21.30 -31.06 3.84
CA LEU A 461 21.65 -30.64 2.47
C LEU A 461 22.96 -29.85 2.40
N ARG A 462 23.39 -29.20 3.49
CA ARG A 462 24.66 -28.43 3.53
C ARG A 462 25.91 -29.27 3.77
N ARG A 463 25.76 -30.54 4.18
CA ARG A 463 26.89 -31.46 4.45
C ARG A 463 27.47 -32.17 3.22
N LEU A 464 26.92 -31.95 2.02
CA LEU A 464 27.34 -32.63 0.80
C LEU A 464 28.15 -31.78 -0.19
N GLU A 465 28.63 -30.60 0.20
CA GLU A 465 29.56 -29.80 -0.63
C GLU A 465 31.02 -30.24 -0.34
N PRO A 466 31.77 -30.77 -1.32
CA PRO A 466 33.18 -31.10 -1.14
C PRO A 466 34.05 -29.85 -1.15
N ALA A 467 35.00 -29.79 -0.21
CA ALA A 467 35.91 -28.69 0.01
C ALA A 467 36.88 -28.45 -1.16
N ASP A 468 36.98 -27.18 -1.57
CA ASP A 468 37.94 -26.67 -2.54
C ASP A 468 39.40 -26.82 -2.08
N SER A 469 40.25 -27.18 -3.04
CA SER A 469 41.71 -27.29 -2.91
C SER A 469 42.42 -25.94 -3.10
N PRO A 470 43.59 -25.71 -2.48
CA PRO A 470 44.24 -24.42 -2.48
C PRO A 470 45.11 -24.17 -3.72
N THR A 471 44.92 -23.01 -4.33
CA THR A 471 45.70 -22.47 -5.45
C THR A 471 47.08 -22.01 -4.99
N GLN A 472 48.15 -22.53 -5.61
CA GLN A 472 49.49 -21.91 -5.60
C GLN A 472 49.70 -21.07 -6.88
N PRO A 473 50.52 -20.01 -6.83
CA PRO A 473 50.87 -19.21 -8.00
C PRO A 473 52.08 -19.83 -8.72
N LYS A 474 52.01 -19.97 -10.05
CA LYS A 474 53.18 -20.25 -10.87
C LYS A 474 53.33 -19.25 -12.01
N THR A 475 54.56 -18.80 -12.08
CA THR A 475 55.21 -17.84 -12.96
C THR A 475 55.24 -18.31 -14.42
N ALA A 476 55.35 -17.33 -15.31
CA ALA A 476 55.49 -17.42 -16.75
C ALA A 476 56.53 -18.45 -17.25
N GLU A 477 56.26 -19.09 -18.39
CA GLU A 477 56.89 -18.77 -19.69
C GLU A 477 56.39 -19.74 -20.78
N GLY A 478 56.10 -19.16 -21.95
CA GLY A 478 56.17 -19.74 -23.30
C GLY A 478 55.60 -21.15 -23.57
N GLU A 479 54.46 -21.21 -24.26
CA GLU A 479 54.28 -22.00 -25.49
C GLU A 479 52.93 -21.66 -26.12
N GLN A 480 52.95 -21.02 -27.30
CA GLN A 480 51.77 -20.82 -28.14
C GLN A 480 51.44 -22.13 -28.85
N GLN A 481 50.73 -23.02 -28.17
CA GLN A 481 50.00 -24.11 -28.83
C GLN A 481 48.61 -23.57 -29.19
N ALA A 482 48.28 -23.63 -30.48
CA ALA A 482 46.95 -23.33 -31.00
C ALA A 482 45.98 -24.42 -30.51
N GLU A 483 45.50 -24.27 -29.29
CA GLU A 483 44.45 -25.10 -28.71
C GLU A 483 43.17 -24.82 -29.50
N ALA A 484 42.71 -25.80 -30.27
CA ALA A 484 41.49 -25.73 -31.05
C ALA A 484 40.33 -25.35 -30.13
N GLN A 485 39.88 -24.10 -30.21
CA GLN A 485 38.78 -23.57 -29.42
C GLN A 485 37.58 -24.50 -29.59
N GLN A 486 37.26 -25.26 -28.55
CA GLN A 486 36.05 -26.07 -28.54
C GLN A 486 34.87 -25.13 -28.80
N PRO A 487 33.91 -25.53 -29.65
CA PRO A 487 32.74 -24.70 -29.93
C PRO A 487 32.05 -24.37 -28.61
N VAL A 488 32.08 -23.10 -28.22
CA VAL A 488 31.45 -22.63 -26.99
C VAL A 488 29.95 -22.80 -27.17
N ASP A 489 29.33 -23.59 -26.29
CA ASP A 489 27.88 -23.77 -26.31
C ASP A 489 27.18 -22.40 -26.14
N PRO A 490 26.19 -22.08 -26.98
CA PRO A 490 25.49 -20.81 -26.89
C PRO A 490 24.78 -20.67 -25.55
N ASP A 491 24.89 -19.50 -24.91
CA ASP A 491 24.15 -19.20 -23.68
C ASP A 491 22.66 -19.01 -23.96
N TRP A 492 21.91 -20.12 -23.90
CA TRP A 492 20.47 -20.15 -24.18
C TRP A 492 19.64 -19.26 -23.25
N MET A 493 20.15 -18.93 -22.04
CA MET A 493 19.41 -18.09 -21.09
C MET A 493 19.25 -16.65 -21.59
N THR A 494 20.27 -16.13 -22.28
CA THR A 494 20.30 -14.76 -22.82
C THR A 494 19.76 -14.69 -24.25
N LEU A 495 19.97 -15.75 -25.05
CA LEU A 495 19.57 -15.75 -26.47
C LEU A 495 18.09 -16.04 -26.70
N LEU A 496 17.46 -16.91 -25.91
CA LEU A 496 16.06 -17.25 -26.14
C LEU A 496 15.13 -16.14 -25.60
N PRO A 497 13.97 -15.89 -26.25
CA PRO A 497 12.89 -15.10 -25.67
C PRO A 497 12.11 -15.87 -24.60
N SER A 498 11.30 -15.19 -23.79
CA SER A 498 10.30 -15.84 -22.93
C SER A 498 9.07 -16.29 -23.72
N PHE A 499 8.38 -17.31 -23.22
CA PHE A 499 7.10 -17.70 -23.78
C PHE A 499 6.15 -16.51 -23.77
N PRO A 500 5.26 -16.41 -24.77
CA PRO A 500 4.21 -15.41 -24.74
C PRO A 500 3.42 -15.56 -23.43
N GLY A 501 3.25 -14.45 -22.71
CA GLY A 501 2.59 -14.44 -21.41
C GLY A 501 1.18 -15.00 -21.52
N ARG A 502 0.81 -15.93 -20.63
CA ARG A 502 -0.56 -16.44 -20.59
C ARG A 502 -1.51 -15.31 -20.21
N ASP A 503 -2.61 -15.20 -20.94
CA ASP A 503 -3.67 -14.25 -20.64
C ASP A 503 -4.08 -14.34 -19.16
N PRO A 504 -3.95 -13.25 -18.38
CA PRO A 504 -4.18 -13.29 -16.93
C PRO A 504 -5.63 -13.60 -16.55
N SER A 505 -6.56 -13.52 -17.50
CA SER A 505 -7.97 -13.89 -17.39
C SER A 505 -8.21 -15.40 -17.30
N HIS A 506 -7.36 -16.20 -17.95
CA HIS A 506 -7.48 -17.67 -17.99
C HIS A 506 -6.82 -18.35 -16.79
N ILE A 507 -6.00 -17.63 -16.02
CA ILE A 507 -5.33 -18.17 -14.84
C ILE A 507 -6.33 -18.20 -13.66
N PRO A 508 -6.57 -19.37 -13.04
CA PRO A 508 -7.46 -19.48 -11.87
C PRO A 508 -7.10 -18.48 -10.77
N LYS A 509 -8.10 -17.78 -10.21
CA LYS A 509 -7.91 -16.70 -9.21
C LYS A 509 -7.12 -17.12 -7.97
N ARG A 510 -7.13 -18.42 -7.63
CA ARG A 510 -6.55 -19.00 -6.40
C ARG A 510 -5.58 -20.18 -6.65
N GLY A 511 -5.02 -20.32 -7.85
CA GLY A 511 -4.06 -21.40 -8.15
C GLY A 511 -2.62 -21.12 -7.69
N PRO A 512 -1.76 -22.14 -7.56
CA PRO A 512 -0.34 -22.00 -7.21
C PRO A 512 0.40 -21.09 -8.21
N LEU A 513 0.12 -21.23 -9.51
CA LEU A 513 0.69 -20.37 -10.56
C LEU A 513 0.34 -18.88 -10.34
N LYS A 514 -0.87 -18.57 -9.89
CA LYS A 514 -1.27 -17.18 -9.59
C LYS A 514 -0.53 -16.66 -8.36
N GLN A 515 -0.25 -17.51 -7.37
CA GLN A 515 0.52 -17.12 -6.19
C GLN A 515 1.98 -16.88 -6.55
N GLN A 516 2.58 -17.75 -7.37
CA GLN A 516 3.93 -17.59 -7.89
C GLN A 516 4.06 -16.30 -8.69
N LEU A 517 3.17 -16.06 -9.67
CA LEU A 517 3.13 -14.79 -10.40
C LEU A 517 2.96 -13.60 -9.46
N ARG A 518 2.14 -13.70 -8.40
CA ARG A 518 2.01 -12.62 -7.42
C ARG A 518 3.29 -12.36 -6.64
N ARG A 519 4.08 -13.39 -6.33
CA ARG A 519 5.39 -13.26 -5.66
C ARG A 519 6.40 -12.61 -6.60
N LEU A 520 6.49 -13.08 -7.84
CA LEU A 520 7.37 -12.50 -8.87
C LEU A 520 7.04 -11.05 -9.19
N HIS A 521 5.74 -10.72 -9.22
CA HIS A 521 5.25 -9.35 -9.42
C HIS A 521 5.15 -8.55 -8.12
N SER A 522 5.53 -9.08 -6.96
CA SER A 522 5.56 -8.25 -5.75
C SER A 522 6.62 -7.16 -5.92
N PRO A 523 6.38 -5.92 -5.45
CA PRO A 523 7.28 -4.81 -5.72
C PRO A 523 8.63 -5.08 -5.07
N VAL A 524 9.71 -5.01 -5.86
CA VAL A 524 11.07 -4.95 -5.32
C VAL A 524 11.24 -3.49 -4.93
N PHE A 525 11.41 -3.25 -3.63
CA PHE A 525 11.68 -1.91 -3.16
C PHE A 525 13.12 -1.57 -3.49
N THR A 526 13.34 -0.40 -4.08
CA THR A 526 14.68 0.10 -4.37
C THR A 526 14.74 1.58 -4.01
N THR A 527 15.87 2.01 -3.47
CA THR A 527 16.16 3.42 -3.21
C THR A 527 16.78 4.10 -4.45
N GLU A 528 17.19 3.32 -5.45
CA GLU A 528 17.77 3.85 -6.69
C GLU A 528 16.74 4.64 -7.49
N GLY A 529 17.11 5.89 -7.83
CA GLY A 529 16.25 6.79 -8.57
C GLY A 529 15.12 7.41 -7.75
N VAL A 530 15.12 7.23 -6.42
CA VAL A 530 14.21 7.95 -5.53
C VAL A 530 14.72 9.38 -5.33
N LYS A 531 13.85 10.35 -5.60
CA LYS A 531 14.16 11.77 -5.42
C LYS A 531 13.20 12.41 -4.43
N VAL A 532 13.71 13.24 -3.53
CA VAL A 532 12.87 14.05 -2.63
C VAL A 532 13.08 15.53 -2.94
N GLN A 533 12.02 16.18 -3.40
CA GLN A 533 12.00 17.60 -3.67
C GLN A 533 11.50 18.36 -2.43
N TRP A 534 12.28 19.30 -1.92
CA TRP A 534 12.02 20.02 -0.68
C TRP A 534 11.64 21.47 -0.91
N SER A 535 10.67 21.98 -0.15
CA SER A 535 10.41 23.43 -0.11
C SER A 535 11.56 24.20 0.56
N ASN A 536 12.15 23.61 1.61
CA ASN A 536 13.35 24.09 2.29
C ASN A 536 14.33 22.93 2.50
N LEU A 537 15.54 23.05 1.93
CA LEU A 537 16.58 22.02 2.03
C LEU A 537 17.13 21.85 3.44
N LEU A 538 17.08 22.89 4.29
CA LEU A 538 17.54 22.77 5.68
C LEU A 538 16.69 21.79 6.50
N ASP A 539 15.46 21.52 6.06
CA ASP A 539 14.61 20.55 6.74
C ASP A 539 15.16 19.11 6.60
N LEU A 540 16.14 18.85 5.71
CA LEU A 540 16.83 17.56 5.60
C LEU A 540 17.46 17.09 6.93
N GLU A 541 17.89 18.03 7.76
CA GLU A 541 18.61 17.78 9.02
C GLU A 541 17.72 17.16 10.11
N TYR A 542 16.39 17.16 9.95
CA TYR A 542 15.48 16.55 10.92
C TYR A 542 15.51 15.01 10.88
N ALA A 543 16.02 14.41 9.81
CA ALA A 543 16.25 12.98 9.75
C ALA A 543 17.66 12.65 10.25
N ALA A 544 17.78 11.60 11.06
CA ALA A 544 19.06 11.16 11.59
C ALA A 544 19.97 10.56 10.50
N GLU A 545 19.37 9.82 9.57
CA GLU A 545 20.07 9.14 8.47
C GLU A 545 19.16 9.05 7.26
N TRP A 546 19.74 9.07 6.06
CA TRP A 546 19.06 8.87 4.79
C TRP A 546 19.73 7.72 4.02
N PRO A 547 18.97 6.93 3.23
CA PRO A 547 19.57 5.97 2.30
C PRO A 547 20.52 6.66 1.31
N ALA A 548 21.68 6.06 1.05
CA ALA A 548 22.74 6.66 0.22
C ALA A 548 22.29 6.97 -1.22
N ASN A 549 21.31 6.22 -1.74
CA ASN A 549 20.82 6.35 -3.12
C ASN A 549 19.71 7.41 -3.29
N VAL A 550 19.23 8.02 -2.21
CA VAL A 550 18.15 9.02 -2.28
C VAL A 550 18.74 10.38 -2.66
N SER A 551 18.27 10.94 -3.78
CA SER A 551 18.71 12.28 -4.19
C SER A 551 17.78 13.35 -3.64
N HIS A 552 18.35 14.41 -3.06
CA HIS A 552 17.59 15.54 -2.55
C HIS A 552 17.68 16.73 -3.50
N GLU A 553 16.54 17.30 -3.86
CA GLU A 553 16.43 18.41 -4.81
C GLU A 553 15.62 19.56 -4.19
N ARG A 554 15.84 20.79 -4.64
CA ARG A 554 15.01 21.93 -4.28
C ARG A 554 13.73 21.89 -5.11
N MET A 555 12.56 22.02 -4.48
CA MET A 555 11.25 22.03 -5.16
C MET A 555 11.00 23.34 -5.95
N GLY A 556 11.77 24.39 -5.66
CA GLY A 556 11.50 25.74 -6.15
C GLY A 556 10.36 26.43 -5.40
N TRP A 557 10.03 27.66 -5.80
CA TRP A 557 9.02 28.46 -5.12
C TRP A 557 7.61 28.05 -5.58
N THR A 558 6.81 27.51 -4.66
CA THR A 558 5.43 27.12 -4.93
C THR A 558 4.46 27.76 -3.94
N ARG A 559 3.27 28.16 -4.41
CA ARG A 559 2.24 28.74 -3.54
C ARG A 559 1.38 27.66 -2.88
N TYR A 560 0.47 27.06 -3.66
CA TYR A 560 -0.57 26.16 -3.13
C TYR A 560 -0.60 24.80 -3.84
N GLN A 561 0.18 24.64 -4.91
CA GLN A 561 0.25 23.43 -5.70
C GLN A 561 1.72 23.04 -5.80
N ALA A 562 2.04 21.78 -5.50
CA ALA A 562 3.37 21.23 -5.71
C ALA A 562 3.78 21.42 -7.19
N PRO A 563 5.05 21.46 -7.58
CA PRO A 563 5.43 21.55 -9.00
C PRO A 563 5.11 20.23 -9.71
N GLN A 564 5.12 20.22 -11.06
CA GLN A 564 5.09 18.92 -11.73
C GLN A 564 6.47 18.27 -11.57
N PRO A 565 6.55 16.96 -11.33
CA PRO A 565 7.82 16.28 -11.13
C PRO A 565 8.78 16.32 -12.33
N ARG A 566 8.27 16.58 -13.54
CA ARG A 566 9.07 16.73 -14.77
C ARG A 566 9.58 18.17 -14.98
N ASP A 567 9.09 19.14 -14.21
CA ASP A 567 9.48 20.54 -14.35
C ASP A 567 10.77 20.80 -13.56
N THR A 568 11.90 20.25 -14.00
CA THR A 568 13.21 20.52 -13.36
C THR A 568 13.59 21.99 -13.43
N GLU A 569 13.18 22.69 -14.49
CA GLU A 569 13.41 24.14 -14.65
C GLU A 569 12.78 24.98 -13.53
N ALA A 570 11.75 24.48 -12.85
CA ALA A 570 11.12 25.20 -11.75
C ALA A 570 12.01 25.25 -10.50
N ALA A 571 12.94 24.29 -10.35
CA ALA A 571 13.87 24.24 -9.22
C ALA A 571 14.95 25.33 -9.31
N ASP A 572 15.38 25.67 -10.53
CA ASP A 572 16.46 26.63 -10.79
C ASP A 572 16.01 28.09 -10.75
N LEU A 573 14.70 28.32 -10.83
CA LEU A 573 14.14 29.67 -10.70
C LEU A 573 14.21 30.13 -9.24
N ASP A 574 15.29 30.85 -8.93
CA ASP A 574 15.41 31.61 -7.70
C ASP A 574 14.25 32.63 -7.55
N ILE A 575 13.99 33.07 -6.32
CA ILE A 575 12.93 34.02 -5.96
C ILE A 575 12.96 35.26 -6.88
N SER A 576 14.17 35.67 -7.28
CA SER A 576 14.43 36.74 -8.25
C SER A 576 13.84 36.44 -9.63
N GLY A 577 14.13 35.28 -10.21
CA GLY A 577 13.61 34.83 -11.49
C GLY A 577 12.09 34.65 -11.49
N PHE A 578 11.52 34.12 -10.41
CA PHE A 578 10.06 33.99 -10.28
C PHE A 578 9.37 35.37 -10.19
N LYS A 579 9.90 36.29 -9.38
CA LYS A 579 9.38 37.67 -9.33
C LYS A 579 9.49 38.35 -10.69
N GLN A 580 10.61 38.21 -11.39
CA GLN A 580 10.80 38.80 -12.71
C GLN A 580 9.79 38.26 -13.74
N LYS A 581 9.50 36.94 -13.72
CA LYS A 581 8.49 36.32 -14.61
C LYS A 581 7.08 36.78 -14.27
N GLN A 582 6.72 36.89 -12.98
CA GLN A 582 5.44 37.48 -12.57
C GLN A 582 5.31 38.95 -12.95
N TRP A 583 6.39 39.73 -12.82
CA TRP A 583 6.39 41.15 -13.14
C TRP A 583 6.28 41.37 -14.64
N ARG A 584 6.98 40.58 -15.47
CA ARG A 584 6.82 40.61 -16.95
C ARG A 584 5.39 40.30 -17.40
N ASN A 585 4.76 39.31 -16.77
CA ASN A 585 3.36 38.97 -17.10
C ASN A 585 2.36 40.02 -16.59
N ARG A 586 2.69 40.74 -15.51
CA ARG A 586 1.86 41.86 -15.03
C ARG A 586 2.04 43.11 -15.87
N SER A 587 3.27 43.46 -16.26
CA SER A 587 3.53 44.65 -17.07
C SER A 587 2.89 44.56 -18.45
N ALA A 588 2.80 43.37 -19.06
CA ALA A 588 2.09 43.19 -20.33
C ALA A 588 0.58 43.46 -20.26
N ASN A 589 -0.04 43.32 -19.08
CA ASN A 589 -1.46 43.63 -18.86
C ASN A 589 -1.70 45.02 -18.23
N TRP A 590 -0.63 45.76 -17.95
CA TRP A 590 -0.67 47.08 -17.32
C TRP A 590 -0.13 48.19 -18.22
N VAL A 591 0.24 47.90 -19.47
CA VAL A 591 0.41 48.97 -20.46
C VAL A 591 -0.98 49.51 -20.77
N PRO A 592 -1.32 50.75 -20.36
CA PRO A 592 -2.59 51.36 -20.75
C PRO A 592 -2.65 51.38 -22.27
N ALA A 593 -3.83 51.18 -22.85
CA ALA A 593 -4.00 51.34 -24.28
C ALA A 593 -3.43 52.72 -24.70
N PRO A 594 -2.63 52.80 -25.78
CA PRO A 594 -1.88 54.02 -26.13
C PRO A 594 -2.75 55.25 -26.45
N GLU A 595 -4.08 55.14 -26.42
CA GLU A 595 -5.01 56.23 -26.69
C GLU A 595 -5.30 57.13 -25.48
N GLU A 596 -4.93 56.74 -24.24
CA GLU A 596 -5.13 57.59 -23.04
C GLU A 596 -3.84 58.28 -22.53
N ALA A 597 -2.69 58.05 -23.18
CA ALA A 597 -1.39 58.55 -22.72
C ALA A 597 -1.14 60.07 -22.99
N GLY A 598 -2.11 60.79 -23.56
CA GLY A 598 -1.96 62.20 -23.94
C GLY A 598 -2.16 63.21 -22.81
N GLU A 599 -2.92 62.87 -21.76
CA GLU A 599 -3.34 63.86 -20.75
C GLU A 599 -2.78 63.60 -19.32
N GLU A 600 -2.34 62.38 -19.00
CA GLU A 600 -1.81 62.05 -17.64
C GLU A 600 -0.30 62.36 -17.43
N ALA A 601 0.43 62.73 -18.47
CA ALA A 601 1.88 63.00 -18.35
C ALA A 601 2.22 64.27 -17.55
N GLY A 602 1.25 65.18 -17.35
CA GLY A 602 1.42 66.41 -16.57
C GLY A 602 1.32 66.23 -15.05
N GLU A 603 0.55 65.24 -14.58
CA GLU A 603 0.24 65.08 -13.15
C GLU A 603 1.26 64.18 -12.42
N LEU A 604 1.84 63.20 -13.11
CA LEU A 604 2.87 62.31 -12.56
C LEU A 604 4.22 62.99 -12.27
N ALA A 605 4.51 64.13 -12.90
CA ALA A 605 5.74 64.89 -12.63
C ALA A 605 5.72 65.62 -11.27
N LEU A 606 4.53 65.87 -10.70
CA LEU A 606 4.37 66.48 -9.38
C LEU A 606 4.40 65.44 -8.24
N GLU A 607 3.89 64.23 -8.47
CA GLU A 607 3.95 63.13 -7.48
C GLU A 607 5.36 62.56 -7.28
N GLY A 608 6.20 62.56 -8.32
CA GLY A 608 7.59 62.07 -8.24
C GLY A 608 8.44 62.80 -7.19
N LYS A 609 8.18 64.09 -6.95
CA LYS A 609 8.91 64.88 -5.94
C LYS A 609 8.46 64.55 -4.51
N SER A 610 7.20 64.18 -4.31
CA SER A 610 6.67 63.79 -2.99
C SER A 610 7.26 62.44 -2.54
N ARG A 611 7.37 61.47 -3.45
CA ARG A 611 7.95 60.15 -3.16
C ARG A 611 9.41 60.18 -2.74
N VAL A 612 10.23 61.03 -3.35
CA VAL A 612 11.66 61.15 -2.99
C VAL A 612 11.83 61.70 -1.57
N VAL A 613 10.94 62.59 -1.13
CA VAL A 613 10.95 63.13 0.25
C VAL A 613 10.53 62.08 1.27
N GLU A 614 9.54 61.25 0.97
CA GLU A 614 9.15 60.12 1.84
C GLU A 614 10.23 59.04 1.93
N GLU A 615 10.92 58.72 0.82
CA GLU A 615 12.00 57.73 0.81
C GLU A 615 13.19 58.17 1.66
N ASN A 616 13.58 59.45 1.58
CA ASN A 616 14.63 60.01 2.42
C ASN A 616 14.22 60.01 3.91
N SER A 617 12.98 60.38 4.22
CA SER A 617 12.46 60.36 5.60
C SER A 617 12.43 58.94 6.18
N ARG A 618 12.11 57.94 5.36
CA ARG A 618 12.16 56.53 5.75
C ARG A 618 13.59 56.03 5.98
N ALA A 619 14.54 56.43 5.14
CA ALA A 619 15.94 56.06 5.29
C ALA A 619 16.52 56.61 6.60
N GLU A 620 16.25 57.88 6.91
CA GLU A 620 16.66 58.51 8.17
C GLU A 620 16.04 57.84 9.40
N PHE A 621 14.76 57.48 9.33
CA PHE A 621 14.09 56.75 10.42
C PHE A 621 14.72 55.37 10.65
N VAL A 622 15.02 54.64 9.58
CA VAL A 622 15.63 53.29 9.66
C VAL A 622 17.04 53.36 10.25
N GLU A 623 17.86 54.34 9.86
CA GLU A 623 19.18 54.55 10.48
C GLU A 623 19.05 54.94 11.97
N GLY A 624 18.07 55.79 12.33
CA GLY A 624 17.81 56.12 13.74
C GLY A 624 17.37 54.93 14.60
N VAL A 625 16.65 53.95 14.03
CA VAL A 625 16.32 52.70 14.73
C VAL A 625 17.55 51.80 14.86
N LYS A 626 18.35 51.68 13.78
CA LYS A 626 19.57 50.89 13.75
C LYS A 626 20.60 51.37 14.78
N GLU A 627 20.79 52.68 14.91
CA GLU A 627 21.65 53.24 15.96
C GLU A 627 21.15 52.90 17.38
N ARG A 628 19.84 52.99 17.61
CA ARG A 628 19.24 52.69 18.93
C ARG A 628 19.48 51.24 19.33
N VAL A 629 19.33 50.31 18.38
CA VAL A 629 19.61 48.89 18.57
C VAL A 629 21.10 48.64 18.80
N GLN A 630 21.97 49.29 18.03
CA GLN A 630 23.43 49.17 18.23
C GLN A 630 23.86 49.72 19.60
N ARG A 631 23.27 50.83 20.07
CA ARG A 631 23.52 51.38 21.40
C ARG A 631 23.12 50.40 22.52
N THR A 632 21.96 49.77 22.40
CA THR A 632 21.50 48.77 23.39
C THR A 632 22.38 47.53 23.39
N LEU A 633 22.83 47.05 22.23
CA LEU A 633 23.76 45.93 22.14
C LEU A 633 25.14 46.25 22.72
N ARG A 634 25.68 47.45 22.48
CA ARG A 634 26.95 47.90 23.09
C ARG A 634 26.84 47.97 24.61
N ALA A 635 25.77 48.57 25.14
CA ALA A 635 25.55 48.65 26.58
C ALA A 635 25.48 47.27 27.24
N ARG A 636 24.78 46.30 26.61
CA ARG A 636 24.69 44.93 27.10
C ARG A 636 26.04 44.21 27.09
N ARG A 637 26.86 44.46 26.07
CA ARG A 637 28.22 43.90 25.96
C ARG A 637 29.16 44.47 27.03
N GLU A 638 29.07 45.76 27.31
CA GLU A 638 29.81 46.42 28.39
C GLU A 638 29.38 45.92 29.77
N GLU A 639 28.09 45.66 29.97
CA GLU A 639 27.56 45.08 31.21
C GLU A 639 28.04 43.63 31.41
N GLU A 640 28.05 42.81 30.35
CA GLU A 640 28.64 41.47 30.39
C GLU A 640 30.15 41.50 30.67
N GLU A 641 30.89 42.44 30.08
CA GLU A 641 32.30 42.65 30.40
C GLU A 641 32.49 43.06 31.87
N ARG A 642 31.65 43.96 32.39
CA ARG A 642 31.66 44.35 33.81
C ARG A 642 31.38 43.15 34.71
N ARG A 643 30.39 42.32 34.38
CA ARG A 643 30.10 41.08 35.11
C ARG A 643 31.27 40.12 35.07
N LYS A 644 31.89 39.91 33.90
CA LYS A 644 33.09 39.06 33.75
C LYS A 644 34.27 39.60 34.57
N ARG A 645 34.48 40.92 34.61
CA ARG A 645 35.52 41.55 35.44
C ARG A 645 35.22 41.43 36.94
N ALA A 646 33.97 41.62 37.35
CA ALA A 646 33.55 41.45 38.75
C ALA A 646 33.76 40.01 39.23
N VAL A 647 33.38 39.02 38.42
CA VAL A 647 33.63 37.60 38.69
C VAL A 647 35.12 37.30 38.78
N LYS A 648 35.93 37.85 37.86
CA LYS A 648 37.40 37.67 37.87
C LYS A 648 38.08 38.31 39.09
N LEU A 649 37.50 39.37 39.65
CA LEU A 649 37.99 40.04 40.85
C LEU A 649 37.44 39.45 42.16
N GLY A 650 36.61 38.39 42.09
CA GLY A 650 36.02 37.78 43.28
C GLY A 650 34.97 38.66 43.99
N LEU A 651 34.48 39.71 43.33
CA LEU A 651 33.41 40.56 43.85
C LEU A 651 32.06 39.87 43.57
N SER A 652 31.50 39.25 44.62
CA SER A 652 30.12 38.76 44.61
C SER A 652 29.15 39.93 44.42
N LEU A 653 28.34 39.87 43.37
CA LEU A 653 27.36 40.90 42.99
C LEU A 653 25.97 40.69 43.64
N ASP A 654 25.89 39.90 44.71
CA ASP A 654 24.63 39.57 45.41
C ASP A 654 24.24 40.57 46.53
N ALA A 655 24.82 41.76 46.58
CA ALA A 655 24.42 42.78 47.56
C ALA A 655 23.22 43.60 47.05
N GLY A 656 22.04 43.22 47.55
CA GLY A 656 20.70 43.82 47.43
C GLY A 656 20.55 45.25 46.89
N SER A 657 19.64 45.40 45.93
CA SER A 657 19.00 46.68 45.62
C SER A 657 17.54 46.64 46.07
N GLU A 658 17.26 47.22 47.24
CA GLU A 658 15.93 47.74 47.57
C GLU A 658 15.53 48.78 46.52
N ALA A 659 14.38 48.59 45.88
CA ALA A 659 13.84 49.51 44.88
C ALA A 659 13.27 50.77 45.55
N PRO A 660 13.52 51.99 45.04
CA PRO A 660 12.89 53.19 45.55
C PRO A 660 11.45 53.32 45.06
N ALA A 661 10.57 53.73 45.96
CA ALA A 661 9.17 54.03 45.71
C ALA A 661 9.01 55.18 44.69
N GLU A 662 8.32 54.92 43.58
CA GLU A 662 7.97 55.93 42.59
C GLU A 662 6.72 56.71 43.00
N VAL A 663 6.90 58.04 43.03
CA VAL A 663 5.89 59.08 43.20
C VAL A 663 5.15 59.27 41.87
N ARG A 664 3.81 59.23 41.94
CA ARG A 664 2.90 59.58 40.84
C ARG A 664 2.97 61.07 40.49
N VAL A 665 3.05 61.37 39.19
CA VAL A 665 2.39 62.53 38.54
C VAL A 665 1.71 62.03 37.28
#